data_AF-A0A954Y7G8-F1
#
_entry.id   AF-A0A954Y7G8-F1
#
_cell.length_a   1.000
_cell.length_b   1.000
_cell.length_c   1.000
_cell.angle_alpha   90.00
_cell.angle_beta   90.00
_cell.angle_gamma   90.00
#
_symmetry.space_group_name_H-M   'P 1'
#
loop_
_entity.id
_entity.type
_entity.pdbx_description
1 polymer ?
#
loop_
_entity_poly.entity_id
_entity_poly.type
_entity_poly.pdbx_seq_one_letter_code
_entity_poly.pdbx_strand_id
1 'polypeptide(L)'
;MRSQLVDWLDNVVYNYHSGFQAGESETDVNPNWRANFDGNTYVSNVGGSGRPMMTGGRTQNYDLYYGLNALDRDGDSSDDPITYTRAQAMADQSVVSSAYNWYATPFDAPPVWQNANPQEAYLRVLAEFGATPWDRDEVNQLMHDDVLARSGSRISDEAQLVARGVSNGGFGALGGGVAPLDSDGDGMPNDWETKHGTDPFSPNNNADYDQDGYTDLEEYLNDLAAFAAIGPLEFHGIGRYADSKRWTNDWEPSRMDEVRIGNAAAFVDAPGQKAGSLLLGHQDGAGGRLYLTSGWLEVSDGVTIDAAGSGRVEHYGGELRVLNGGVDIVDGEYNLYGGRLESPSVDKQAGALFGFSGGELSTDRIGFDLTNNGGVIEVGGEGVGQTVVEGDLTLNDGILSLDLSSTGDSDLLVVQGHATLGGTISLSGSTNGHGQSWIIMSADSFSGSFDFESPQFSITQNGNLLTLHWAGFLQAPVPEPATISAFALCAFVLVLWRRTAVLLVVLVASVSSGVQQASAVTVAGELVVDLRAYDLDANSSTWFNNDQTGATVGDFKKKGAGDLNVVSSVAGVGKALYLPLDDNTDGDGVIGNSVVSSSSTPTALEGNSSRSVEAWVYANSLSGSSTPVGWGHSGNGQMSSFRYTSNSVNGMFSGWFIDAGWGGATLPTGQWTHVAWTYDGASVRGFINGQLLSTVSLTSNTNYPLTTQDDLLVVGAGRSGETDSFNGYIADVRVHTGVLSPAAVANNFGEGILVGPSGVGGDYNNDGAVNAADYTV
;
A
#
# COMPACT_ATOMS: atom_id res chain seq x y z
N MET A 1 -6.52 10.31 48.97
CA MET A 1 -5.33 11.17 48.83
C MET A 1 -4.68 10.77 47.51
N ARG A 2 -4.42 11.71 46.60
CA ARG A 2 -3.62 11.41 45.39
C ARG A 2 -2.18 11.20 45.85
N SER A 3 -1.63 10.00 45.68
CA SER A 3 -0.19 9.81 45.69
C SER A 3 0.39 10.56 44.50
N GLN A 4 1.54 11.21 44.67
CA GLN A 4 2.24 11.89 43.58
C GLN A 4 3.29 10.90 43.07
N LEU A 5 3.12 10.45 41.82
CA LEU A 5 4.06 9.58 41.14
C LEU A 5 4.95 10.43 40.24
N VAL A 6 6.26 10.22 40.31
CA VAL A 6 7.23 10.71 39.34
C VAL A 6 7.73 9.51 38.54
N ASP A 7 7.46 9.50 37.24
CA ASP A 7 7.96 8.49 36.32
C ASP A 7 9.28 9.00 35.74
N TRP A 8 10.41 8.50 36.24
CA TRP A 8 11.75 8.97 35.88
C TRP A 8 12.48 7.85 35.13
N LEU A 9 12.23 7.82 33.83
CA LEU A 9 12.65 6.75 32.92
C LEU A 9 13.63 7.30 31.86
N ASP A 10 14.69 6.55 31.57
CA ASP A 10 15.64 6.77 30.46
C ASP A 10 16.34 8.14 30.39
N ASN A 11 16.48 8.82 31.52
CA ASN A 11 17.17 10.12 31.57
C ASN A 11 18.68 9.94 31.52
N VAL A 12 19.33 10.69 30.62
CA VAL A 12 20.79 10.86 30.60
C VAL A 12 21.15 12.14 31.34
N VAL A 13 21.93 12.02 32.41
CA VAL A 13 22.27 13.16 33.29
C VAL A 13 23.79 13.30 33.38
N TYR A 14 24.33 14.23 32.59
CA TYR A 14 25.75 14.57 32.57
C TYR A 14 26.12 15.68 33.58
N ASN A 15 27.30 15.58 34.19
CA ASN A 15 27.94 16.60 35.05
C ASN A 15 27.03 17.12 36.21
N TYR A 16 26.34 16.19 36.87
CA TYR A 16 25.41 16.50 37.94
C TYR A 16 26.12 16.83 39.26
N HIS A 17 25.64 17.86 39.97
CA HIS A 17 26.11 18.19 41.32
C HIS A 17 25.36 17.45 42.42
N SER A 18 24.11 17.08 42.17
CA SER A 18 23.30 16.17 42.96
C SER A 18 22.46 15.40 41.96
N GLY A 19 22.38 14.08 42.10
CA GLY A 19 21.47 13.29 41.28
C GLY A 19 20.01 13.57 41.65
N PHE A 20 19.08 12.74 41.17
CA PHE A 20 17.65 12.86 41.46
C PHE A 20 17.39 13.03 42.97
N GLN A 21 16.84 14.19 43.36
CA GLN A 21 16.62 14.54 44.76
C GLN A 21 15.19 14.20 45.18
N ALA A 22 15.05 13.12 45.93
CA ALA A 22 13.78 12.69 46.53
C ALA A 22 13.70 13.17 47.98
N GLY A 23 13.07 14.32 48.20
CA GLY A 23 12.94 14.90 49.53
C GLY A 23 11.84 15.96 49.62
N GLU A 24 11.31 16.08 50.84
CA GLU A 24 10.31 17.09 51.22
C GLU A 24 10.97 18.30 51.89
N SER A 25 10.41 19.49 51.67
CA SER A 25 10.86 20.75 52.30
C SER A 25 10.19 21.05 53.64
N GLU A 26 9.13 20.32 53.99
CA GLU A 26 8.33 20.50 55.21
C GLU A 26 8.42 19.29 56.14
N THR A 27 8.16 19.50 57.43
CA THR A 27 8.20 18.45 58.47
C THR A 27 6.94 17.57 58.51
N ASP A 28 6.21 17.47 57.39
CA ASP A 28 4.90 16.84 57.37
C ASP A 28 5.04 15.32 57.23
N VAL A 29 4.51 14.58 58.20
CA VAL A 29 4.79 13.15 58.39
C VAL A 29 4.02 12.22 57.42
N ASN A 30 3.50 12.73 56.28
CA ASN A 30 2.63 11.93 55.41
C ASN A 30 2.38 12.44 53.95
N PRO A 31 3.39 12.71 53.11
CA PRO A 31 3.19 12.75 51.66
C PRO A 31 3.64 11.45 51.00
N ASN A 32 2.69 10.65 50.50
CA ASN A 32 2.94 9.40 49.75
C ASN A 32 3.53 9.68 48.36
N TRP A 33 4.80 10.10 48.31
CA TRP A 33 5.55 10.23 47.07
C TRP A 33 6.04 8.87 46.58
N ARG A 34 5.88 8.65 45.28
CA ARG A 34 6.32 7.44 44.58
C ARG A 34 7.22 7.85 43.42
N ALA A 35 8.23 7.04 43.13
CA ALA A 35 8.90 7.10 41.83
C ALA A 35 9.14 5.72 41.23
N ASN A 36 9.01 5.64 39.91
CA ASN A 36 9.71 4.66 39.11
C ASN A 36 11.03 5.29 38.68
N PHE A 37 12.15 4.61 38.91
CA PHE A 37 13.49 5.07 38.57
C PHE A 37 14.22 3.97 37.80
N ASP A 38 14.11 4.00 36.47
CA ASP A 38 14.54 2.91 35.60
C ASP A 38 15.20 3.41 34.31
N GLY A 39 16.12 2.63 33.73
CA GLY A 39 16.82 2.92 32.48
C GLY A 39 17.67 4.21 32.44
N ASN A 40 17.87 4.91 33.56
CA ASN A 40 18.61 6.18 33.58
C ASN A 40 20.12 5.97 33.56
N THR A 41 20.85 6.89 32.92
CA THR A 41 22.33 6.93 32.89
C THR A 41 22.86 8.23 33.46
N TYR A 42 23.72 8.14 34.46
CA TYR A 42 24.34 9.30 35.14
C TYR A 42 25.85 9.29 34.89
N VAL A 43 26.38 10.39 34.36
CA VAL A 43 27.80 10.50 33.97
C VAL A 43 28.46 11.69 34.65
N SER A 44 29.58 11.43 35.32
CA SER A 44 30.43 12.46 35.94
C SER A 44 31.38 13.12 34.94
N ASN A 45 31.80 14.35 35.21
CA ASN A 45 32.89 14.98 34.46
C ASN A 45 34.27 14.43 34.92
N VAL A 46 35.33 14.72 34.14
CA VAL A 46 36.70 14.30 34.50
C VAL A 46 37.12 14.91 35.85
N GLY A 47 37.59 14.07 36.78
CA GLY A 47 37.90 14.45 38.17
C GLY A 47 36.65 14.59 39.06
N GLY A 48 35.65 13.74 38.81
CA GLY A 48 34.24 13.92 39.17
C GLY A 48 33.84 14.05 40.65
N SER A 49 32.52 14.18 40.85
CA SER A 49 31.94 14.56 42.15
C SER A 49 31.82 13.41 43.16
N GLY A 50 31.90 12.15 42.71
CA GLY A 50 31.76 10.94 43.53
C GLY A 50 30.35 10.74 44.12
N ARG A 51 29.30 11.22 43.43
CA ARG A 51 27.94 11.32 43.99
C ARG A 51 26.96 10.28 43.45
N PRO A 52 26.02 9.81 44.29
CA PRO A 52 25.00 8.85 43.89
C PRO A 52 24.01 9.45 42.86
N MET A 53 23.44 8.58 42.02
CA MET A 53 22.38 8.92 41.03
C MET A 53 21.13 9.46 41.69
N MET A 54 20.86 9.04 42.93
CA MET A 54 19.68 9.41 43.68
C MET A 54 20.08 9.80 45.10
N THR A 55 19.60 10.96 45.55
CA THR A 55 19.86 11.50 46.90
C THR A 55 18.55 11.71 47.65
N GLY A 56 18.43 11.14 48.84
CA GLY A 56 17.18 11.17 49.61
C GLY A 56 17.22 12.08 50.84
N GLY A 57 16.06 12.58 51.23
CA GLY A 57 15.86 13.33 52.48
C GLY A 57 16.23 12.54 53.75
N ARG A 58 16.10 13.19 54.92
CA ARG A 58 16.46 12.60 56.23
C ARG A 58 15.42 11.62 56.80
N THR A 59 14.31 11.42 56.11
CA THR A 59 13.12 10.66 56.54
C THR A 59 12.76 9.59 55.49
N GLN A 60 12.35 8.40 55.95
CA GLN A 60 11.98 7.24 55.09
C GLN A 60 10.56 7.38 54.52
N ASN A 61 10.28 8.49 53.84
CA ASN A 61 8.93 8.88 53.41
C ASN A 61 8.71 8.76 51.89
N TYR A 62 9.59 8.04 51.18
CA TYR A 62 9.58 7.98 49.72
C TYR A 62 9.58 6.52 49.22
N ASP A 63 8.53 6.17 48.46
CA ASP A 63 8.32 4.86 47.87
C ASP A 63 9.03 4.79 46.51
N LEU A 64 9.92 3.81 46.32
CA LEU A 64 10.80 3.73 45.15
C LEU A 64 10.71 2.35 44.49
N TYR A 65 10.23 2.32 43.25
CA TYR A 65 10.62 1.28 42.32
C TYR A 65 11.92 1.69 41.64
N TYR A 66 12.86 0.75 41.59
CA TYR A 66 14.15 0.92 40.94
C TYR A 66 14.40 -0.33 40.10
N GLY A 67 14.64 -0.17 38.80
CA GLY A 67 14.97 -1.27 37.89
C GLY A 67 16.48 -1.40 37.63
N LEU A 68 16.90 -1.03 36.43
CA LEU A 68 18.28 -1.07 35.95
C LEU A 68 18.74 0.33 35.51
N ASN A 69 19.69 0.91 36.22
CA ASN A 69 20.23 2.24 35.91
C ASN A 69 21.76 2.17 35.83
N ALA A 70 22.40 3.03 35.04
CA ALA A 70 23.85 3.06 34.87
C ALA A 70 24.48 4.32 35.49
N LEU A 71 25.66 4.14 36.09
CA LEU A 71 26.40 5.19 36.78
C LEU A 71 27.87 5.15 36.39
N ASP A 72 28.35 6.25 35.82
CA ASP A 72 29.76 6.60 35.80
C ASP A 72 30.08 7.66 36.89
N ARG A 73 31.01 7.30 37.77
CA ARG A 73 31.37 8.09 38.95
C ARG A 73 32.85 8.17 39.27
N ASP A 74 33.70 7.40 38.61
CA ASP A 74 35.13 7.47 38.91
C ASP A 74 35.78 8.71 38.26
N GLY A 75 35.11 9.27 37.25
CA GLY A 75 35.48 10.54 36.63
C GLY A 75 36.79 10.44 35.87
N ASP A 76 37.05 9.28 35.27
CA ASP A 76 38.13 9.12 34.30
C ASP A 76 37.70 9.61 32.90
N SER A 77 38.54 9.36 31.90
CA SER A 77 38.29 9.73 30.49
C SER A 77 37.67 8.63 29.63
N SER A 78 37.29 7.49 30.21
CA SER A 78 36.73 6.31 29.57
C SER A 78 35.21 6.39 29.64
N ASP A 79 34.48 6.17 28.55
CA ASP A 79 33.03 6.31 28.57
C ASP A 79 32.30 4.99 28.87
N ASP A 80 32.48 4.45 30.08
CA ASP A 80 32.01 3.11 30.48
C ASP A 80 31.08 3.08 31.73
N PRO A 81 29.89 3.73 31.69
CA PRO A 81 28.94 3.74 32.79
C PRO A 81 28.48 2.32 33.21
N ILE A 82 28.66 1.99 34.49
CA ILE A 82 28.42 0.66 35.06
C ILE A 82 26.93 0.50 35.42
N THR A 83 26.30 -0.62 35.03
CA THR A 83 24.92 -0.92 35.43
C THR A 83 24.79 -1.40 36.88
N TYR A 84 23.73 -0.93 37.53
CA TYR A 84 23.34 -1.33 38.89
C TYR A 84 21.89 -1.80 38.89
N THR A 85 21.68 -3.07 39.23
CA THR A 85 20.35 -3.62 39.55
C THR A 85 19.85 -3.10 40.90
N ARG A 86 18.54 -3.18 41.15
CA ARG A 86 17.93 -2.88 42.48
C ARG A 86 18.70 -3.48 43.66
N ALA A 87 19.11 -4.75 43.59
CA ALA A 87 19.79 -5.42 44.69
C ALA A 87 21.19 -4.84 44.97
N GLN A 88 21.90 -4.37 43.94
CA GLN A 88 23.20 -3.70 44.08
C GLN A 88 23.02 -2.26 44.59
N ALA A 89 22.04 -1.51 44.06
CA ALA A 89 21.72 -0.16 44.50
C ALA A 89 21.26 -0.09 45.97
N MET A 90 20.49 -1.10 46.43
CA MET A 90 20.13 -1.27 47.84
C MET A 90 21.34 -1.54 48.77
N ALA A 91 22.44 -2.05 48.23
CA ALA A 91 23.63 -2.44 48.99
C ALA A 91 24.75 -1.38 48.96
N ASP A 92 24.81 -0.51 47.95
CA ASP A 92 25.82 0.54 47.82
C ASP A 92 25.22 1.95 47.96
N GLN A 93 25.42 2.56 49.14
CA GLN A 93 24.99 3.93 49.43
C GLN A 93 25.71 5.01 48.60
N SER A 94 26.79 4.67 47.89
CA SER A 94 27.43 5.57 46.93
C SER A 94 26.81 5.50 45.52
N VAL A 95 25.78 4.67 45.33
CA VAL A 95 24.91 4.63 44.13
C VAL A 95 23.56 5.30 44.42
N VAL A 96 22.98 5.05 45.60
CA VAL A 96 21.71 5.62 46.08
C VAL A 96 21.83 6.02 47.57
N SER A 97 21.70 7.31 47.91
CA SER A 97 22.30 7.87 49.15
C SER A 97 21.62 7.55 50.48
N SER A 98 20.34 7.21 50.46
CA SER A 98 19.45 7.24 51.64
C SER A 98 18.53 6.03 51.66
N ALA A 99 17.83 5.80 52.77
CA ALA A 99 16.90 4.68 52.89
C ALA A 99 15.52 5.02 52.31
N TYR A 100 15.13 4.30 51.25
CA TYR A 100 13.82 4.35 50.60
C TYR A 100 12.94 3.17 51.02
N ASN A 101 11.63 3.27 50.81
CA ASN A 101 10.76 2.09 50.81
C ASN A 101 10.88 1.44 49.42
N TRP A 102 11.61 0.34 49.31
CA TRP A 102 11.90 -0.30 48.02
C TRP A 102 10.76 -1.22 47.56
N TYR A 103 10.26 -0.99 46.35
CA TYR A 103 9.22 -1.77 45.71
C TYR A 103 9.78 -2.72 44.65
N ALA A 104 9.17 -3.90 44.53
CA ALA A 104 9.65 -4.96 43.66
C ALA A 104 9.20 -4.81 42.20
N THR A 105 8.12 -4.07 41.98
CA THR A 105 7.41 -3.83 40.72
C THR A 105 7.21 -2.32 40.52
N PRO A 106 7.13 -1.82 39.28
CA PRO A 106 6.80 -0.42 39.02
C PRO A 106 5.42 -0.06 39.57
N PHE A 107 5.25 1.23 39.85
CA PHE A 107 3.96 1.85 40.10
C PHE A 107 3.26 2.12 38.77
N ASP A 108 1.93 1.98 38.79
CA ASP A 108 1.04 2.21 37.65
C ASP A 108 1.17 3.65 37.11
N ALA A 109 1.59 3.76 35.86
CA ALA A 109 1.83 5.00 35.12
C ALA A 109 1.28 4.84 33.68
N PRO A 110 0.97 5.93 32.97
CA PRO A 110 0.71 5.86 31.53
C PRO A 110 1.90 5.17 30.83
N PRO A 111 1.66 4.23 29.90
CA PRO A 111 2.76 3.57 29.21
C PRO A 111 3.56 4.59 28.41
N VAL A 112 4.86 4.62 28.65
CA VAL A 112 5.84 5.31 27.80
C VAL A 112 6.82 4.27 27.28
N TRP A 113 7.32 4.47 26.08
CA TRP A 113 8.34 3.60 25.49
C TRP A 113 9.65 3.70 26.29
N GLN A 114 10.36 2.58 26.43
CA GLN A 114 11.62 2.50 27.18
C GLN A 114 12.66 1.67 26.42
N ASN A 115 13.92 2.12 26.44
CA ASN A 115 15.08 1.39 25.92
C ASN A 115 15.27 0.06 26.69
N ALA A 116 15.88 -0.95 26.07
CA ALA A 116 16.05 -2.25 26.74
C ALA A 116 17.08 -2.19 27.88
N ASN A 117 17.95 -1.17 27.89
CA ASN A 117 18.90 -0.90 28.96
C ASN A 117 19.36 0.58 28.97
N PRO A 118 19.91 1.07 30.11
CA PRO A 118 20.43 2.43 30.23
C PRO A 118 21.58 2.80 29.27
N GLN A 119 22.36 1.85 28.76
CA GLN A 119 23.43 2.13 27.78
C GLN A 119 22.86 2.48 26.40
N GLU A 120 21.79 1.81 25.96
CA GLU A 120 21.06 2.19 24.74
C GLU A 120 20.47 3.59 24.84
N ALA A 121 19.81 3.91 25.97
CA ALA A 121 19.31 5.26 26.23
C ALA A 121 20.44 6.32 26.15
N TYR A 122 21.62 5.98 26.67
CA TYR A 122 22.79 6.86 26.62
C TYR A 122 23.32 7.11 25.21
N LEU A 123 23.56 6.03 24.45
CA LEU A 123 24.01 6.12 23.06
C LEU A 123 23.00 6.85 22.18
N ARG A 124 21.71 6.61 22.40
CA ARG A 124 20.63 7.24 21.65
C ARG A 124 20.55 8.74 21.90
N VAL A 125 20.57 9.19 23.16
CA VAL A 125 20.58 10.63 23.46
C VAL A 125 21.81 11.31 22.86
N LEU A 126 23.00 10.68 22.90
CA LEU A 126 24.18 11.23 22.24
C LEU A 126 24.00 11.37 20.72
N ALA A 127 23.43 10.36 20.07
CA ALA A 127 23.17 10.37 18.63
C ALA A 127 22.10 11.40 18.22
N GLU A 128 21.05 11.58 19.02
CA GLU A 128 19.82 12.27 18.62
C GLU A 128 19.54 13.61 19.34
N PHE A 129 20.34 14.04 20.33
CA PHE A 129 20.02 15.30 21.03
C PHE A 129 20.11 16.53 20.10
N GLY A 130 19.24 17.50 20.37
CA GLY A 130 19.11 18.76 19.62
C GLY A 130 17.83 18.80 18.80
N ALA A 131 17.58 19.93 18.13
CA ALA A 131 16.49 20.03 17.15
C ALA A 131 16.89 19.49 15.76
N THR A 132 18.19 19.47 15.46
CA THR A 132 18.76 19.03 14.18
C THR A 132 20.00 18.14 14.43
N PRO A 133 19.84 16.91 14.94
CA PRO A 133 20.99 16.05 15.29
C PRO A 133 21.90 15.70 14.10
N TRP A 134 21.39 15.78 12.87
CA TRP A 134 22.15 15.61 11.62
C TRP A 134 22.92 16.85 11.17
N ASP A 135 22.56 18.05 11.63
CA ASP A 135 23.21 19.32 11.32
C ASP A 135 23.25 20.21 12.57
N ARG A 136 24.23 19.94 13.44
CA ARG A 136 24.38 20.61 14.73
C ARG A 136 25.10 21.95 14.57
N ASP A 137 24.54 23.00 15.15
CA ASP A 137 25.23 24.29 15.25
C ASP A 137 26.47 24.24 16.17
N GLU A 138 27.25 25.33 16.19
CA GLU A 138 28.47 25.43 17.00
C GLU A 138 28.25 25.21 18.51
N VAL A 139 27.07 25.53 19.05
CA VAL A 139 26.75 25.38 20.47
C VAL A 139 26.31 23.95 20.76
N ASN A 140 25.43 23.38 19.93
CA ASN A 140 25.03 21.98 20.01
C ASN A 140 26.23 21.05 19.85
N GLN A 141 27.11 21.28 18.87
CA GLN A 141 28.31 20.47 18.68
C GLN A 141 29.27 20.59 19.87
N LEU A 142 29.46 21.78 20.44
CA LEU A 142 30.27 21.95 21.66
C LEU A 142 29.68 21.19 22.85
N MET A 143 28.35 21.15 22.98
CA MET A 143 27.67 20.39 24.04
C MET A 143 27.78 18.88 23.85
N HIS A 144 27.68 18.37 22.61
CA HIS A 144 27.94 16.97 22.27
C HIS A 144 29.36 16.55 22.69
N ASP A 145 30.33 17.32 22.22
CA ASP A 145 31.75 17.03 22.43
C ASP A 145 32.12 17.16 23.92
N ASP A 146 31.42 18.01 24.68
CA ASP A 146 31.57 18.12 26.13
C ASP A 146 31.12 16.90 26.92
N VAL A 147 30.07 16.21 26.47
CA VAL A 147 29.60 14.98 27.11
C VAL A 147 30.59 13.86 26.78
N LEU A 148 30.93 13.67 25.50
CA LEU A 148 31.89 12.65 25.05
C LEU A 148 33.30 12.83 25.65
N ALA A 149 33.84 14.04 25.64
CA ALA A 149 35.16 14.35 26.22
C ALA A 149 35.11 14.56 27.74
N ARG A 150 33.90 14.49 28.34
CA ARG A 150 33.63 14.71 29.77
C ARG A 150 34.18 16.04 30.32
N SER A 151 34.33 17.04 29.45
CA SER A 151 34.98 18.33 29.72
C SER A 151 34.03 19.46 30.12
N GLY A 152 32.71 19.25 30.04
CA GLY A 152 31.72 20.30 30.20
C GLY A 152 31.72 20.97 31.58
N SER A 153 31.20 22.20 31.61
CA SER A 153 31.09 23.00 32.82
C SER A 153 29.87 23.94 32.74
N ARG A 154 29.47 24.51 33.89
CA ARG A 154 28.34 25.44 33.97
C ARG A 154 28.69 26.77 33.30
N ILE A 155 28.25 26.95 32.06
CA ILE A 155 28.26 28.23 31.35
C ILE A 155 27.47 29.24 32.20
N SER A 156 28.14 30.29 32.65
CA SER A 156 27.54 31.33 33.51
C SER A 156 27.38 32.68 32.81
N ASP A 157 28.03 32.86 31.67
CA ASP A 157 27.96 34.01 30.77
C ASP A 157 28.45 33.58 29.37
N GLU A 158 28.04 34.31 28.33
CA GLU A 158 28.29 33.96 26.93
C GLU A 158 29.77 34.14 26.52
N ALA A 159 30.55 34.94 27.26
CA ALA A 159 31.99 35.09 26.99
C ALA A 159 32.76 33.80 27.29
N GLN A 160 32.22 32.91 28.13
CA GLN A 160 32.75 31.55 28.33
C GLN A 160 32.59 30.68 27.09
N LEU A 161 31.53 30.86 26.29
CA LEU A 161 31.35 30.17 25.01
C LEU A 161 32.30 30.72 23.94
N VAL A 162 32.49 32.05 23.89
CA VAL A 162 33.49 32.69 23.01
C VAL A 162 34.90 32.20 23.33
N ALA A 163 35.27 32.10 24.60
CA ALA A 163 36.57 31.58 25.03
C ALA A 163 36.81 30.11 24.63
N ARG A 164 35.74 29.38 24.30
CA ARG A 164 35.75 27.99 23.85
C ARG A 164 35.62 27.83 22.33
N GLY A 165 35.59 28.94 21.58
CA GLY A 165 35.59 28.95 20.12
C GLY A 165 34.23 29.18 19.46
N VAL A 166 33.13 29.26 20.23
CA VAL A 166 31.80 29.58 19.67
C VAL A 166 31.80 31.01 19.12
N SER A 167 31.33 31.17 17.90
CA SER A 167 31.30 32.46 17.21
C SER A 167 30.14 33.34 17.67
N ASN A 168 29.92 34.47 16.99
CA ASN A 168 28.79 35.38 17.21
C ASN A 168 28.59 35.83 18.67
N GLY A 169 29.70 36.04 19.41
CA GLY A 169 29.64 36.44 20.82
C GLY A 169 29.16 35.35 21.80
N GLY A 170 29.18 34.08 21.39
CA GLY A 170 28.79 32.94 22.20
C GLY A 170 27.44 32.32 21.83
N PHE A 171 26.71 32.92 20.89
CA PHE A 171 25.44 32.42 20.38
C PHE A 171 25.58 31.44 19.21
N GLY A 172 26.79 31.29 18.67
CA GLY A 172 27.04 30.49 17.47
C GLY A 172 26.64 31.19 16.17
N ALA A 173 27.21 30.73 15.07
CA ALA A 173 26.75 31.06 13.73
C ALA A 173 25.71 30.03 13.29
N LEU A 174 24.47 30.48 13.09
CA LEU A 174 23.48 29.67 12.39
C LEU A 174 23.81 29.69 10.89
N GLY A 175 23.92 28.51 10.29
CA GLY A 175 24.01 28.36 8.84
C GLY A 175 22.76 28.94 8.19
N GLY A 176 22.90 29.96 7.36
CA GLY A 176 21.78 30.51 6.60
C GLY A 176 21.40 29.56 5.47
N GLY A 177 20.14 29.13 5.43
CA GLY A 177 19.57 28.45 4.27
C GLY A 177 19.15 29.44 3.18
N VAL A 178 19.03 28.96 1.94
CA VAL A 178 18.16 29.60 0.95
C VAL A 178 16.74 29.19 1.34
N ALA A 179 15.90 30.15 1.69
CA ALA A 179 14.48 29.87 1.90
C ALA A 179 13.90 29.29 0.60
N PRO A 180 13.17 28.17 0.65
CA PRO A 180 12.42 27.66 -0.49
C PRO A 180 11.50 28.75 -1.09
N LEU A 181 11.13 28.60 -2.35
CA LEU A 181 10.14 29.48 -2.94
C LEU A 181 8.78 29.17 -2.33
N ASP A 182 8.21 30.18 -1.69
CA ASP A 182 6.84 30.26 -1.20
C ASP A 182 6.21 31.46 -1.96
N SER A 183 5.27 31.16 -2.84
CA SER A 183 4.73 32.08 -3.85
C SER A 183 3.59 32.96 -3.33
N ASP A 184 2.86 32.53 -2.29
CA ASP A 184 1.73 33.26 -1.73
C ASP A 184 1.95 33.76 -0.28
N GLY A 185 2.95 33.22 0.41
CA GLY A 185 3.43 33.65 1.72
C GLY A 185 2.75 32.97 2.90
N ASP A 186 2.15 31.79 2.73
CA ASP A 186 1.41 31.09 3.78
C ASP A 186 2.29 30.24 4.72
N GLY A 187 3.55 30.00 4.35
CA GLY A 187 4.55 29.25 5.11
C GLY A 187 4.90 27.87 4.55
N MET A 188 4.22 27.42 3.49
CA MET A 188 4.53 26.19 2.77
C MET A 188 5.32 26.48 1.47
N PRO A 189 6.33 25.67 1.10
CA PRO A 189 7.02 25.82 -0.18
C PRO A 189 6.23 25.29 -1.37
N ASN A 190 6.33 25.98 -2.52
CA ASN A 190 5.71 25.56 -3.78
C ASN A 190 6.00 24.10 -4.16
N ASP A 191 7.23 23.63 -3.92
CA ASP A 191 7.68 22.28 -4.27
C ASP A 191 7.03 21.22 -3.35
N TRP A 192 6.79 21.58 -2.08
CA TRP A 192 6.04 20.74 -1.14
C TRP A 192 4.57 20.73 -1.56
N GLU A 193 3.96 21.89 -1.74
CA GLU A 193 2.57 22.05 -2.15
C GLU A 193 2.21 21.28 -3.43
N THR A 194 3.03 21.44 -4.48
CA THR A 194 2.85 20.74 -5.77
C THR A 194 2.86 19.23 -5.59
N LYS A 195 3.71 18.70 -4.70
CA LYS A 195 3.81 17.26 -4.40
C LYS A 195 2.63 16.72 -3.59
N HIS A 196 2.02 17.55 -2.74
CA HIS A 196 0.84 17.17 -1.94
C HIS A 196 -0.48 17.51 -2.66
N GLY A 197 -0.40 18.12 -3.85
CA GLY A 197 -1.55 18.39 -4.72
C GLY A 197 -2.30 19.68 -4.38
N THR A 198 -1.70 20.58 -3.60
CA THR A 198 -2.23 21.91 -3.31
C THR A 198 -1.83 22.93 -4.40
N ASP A 199 -2.30 24.18 -4.32
CA ASP A 199 -2.06 25.22 -5.34
C ASP A 199 -1.07 26.27 -4.81
N PRO A 200 0.20 26.29 -5.29
CA PRO A 200 1.25 27.20 -4.82
C PRO A 200 1.01 28.71 -4.98
N PHE A 201 -0.20 29.13 -5.31
CA PHE A 201 -0.59 30.52 -5.48
C PHE A 201 -1.87 30.86 -4.68
N SER A 202 -2.31 29.98 -3.80
CA SER A 202 -3.58 30.08 -3.07
C SER A 202 -3.42 29.67 -1.59
N PRO A 203 -3.30 30.63 -0.65
CA PRO A 203 -2.85 30.34 0.71
C PRO A 203 -3.82 29.41 1.43
N ASN A 204 -3.42 28.15 1.59
CA ASN A 204 -4.22 27.04 2.10
C ASN A 204 -3.61 26.33 3.30
N ASN A 205 -2.61 26.90 3.96
CA ASN A 205 -1.97 26.43 5.21
C ASN A 205 -2.91 25.99 6.37
N ASN A 206 -4.22 26.29 6.31
CA ASN A 206 -5.24 25.85 7.29
C ASN A 206 -6.32 24.93 6.66
N ALA A 207 -6.11 24.46 5.43
CA ALA A 207 -6.86 23.37 4.84
C ALA A 207 -6.33 22.04 5.38
N ASP A 208 -6.85 20.96 4.81
CA ASP A 208 -6.69 19.57 5.23
C ASP A 208 -6.88 18.76 3.93
N TYR A 209 -5.81 18.64 3.14
CA TYR A 209 -5.90 18.15 1.75
C TYR A 209 -6.21 16.64 1.67
N ASP A 210 -5.84 15.86 2.67
CA ASP A 210 -6.06 14.40 2.74
C ASP A 210 -7.26 13.98 3.62
N GLN A 211 -7.78 14.89 4.47
CA GLN A 211 -8.91 14.73 5.40
C GLN A 211 -8.61 13.86 6.63
N ASP A 212 -7.36 13.80 7.11
CA ASP A 212 -7.00 13.14 8.36
C ASP A 212 -7.30 13.98 9.63
N GLY A 213 -7.37 15.30 9.48
CA GLY A 213 -7.70 16.27 10.53
C GLY A 213 -6.53 17.10 11.08
N TYR A 214 -5.31 16.96 10.56
CA TYR A 214 -4.25 17.96 10.69
C TYR A 214 -4.38 19.04 9.60
N THR A 215 -3.64 20.14 9.77
CA THR A 215 -3.54 21.16 8.71
C THR A 215 -2.35 20.93 7.80
N ASP A 216 -2.46 21.35 6.53
CA ASP A 216 -1.37 21.28 5.54
C ASP A 216 -0.04 21.84 6.10
N LEU A 217 -0.10 22.90 6.92
CA LEU A 217 1.08 23.47 7.60
C LEU A 217 1.63 22.58 8.72
N GLU A 218 0.77 21.89 9.48
CA GLU A 218 1.20 20.94 10.51
C GLU A 218 1.89 19.74 9.87
N GLU A 219 1.40 19.26 8.73
CA GLU A 219 2.09 18.24 7.93
C GLU A 219 3.43 18.72 7.41
N TYR A 220 3.52 19.91 6.80
CA TYR A 220 4.81 20.47 6.34
C TYR A 220 5.83 20.61 7.49
N LEU A 221 5.39 21.06 8.67
CA LEU A 221 6.25 21.19 9.84
C LEU A 221 6.66 19.82 10.41
N ASN A 222 5.76 18.83 10.42
CA ASN A 222 6.06 17.45 10.82
C ASN A 222 7.07 16.81 9.85
N ASP A 223 6.90 17.05 8.56
CA ASP A 223 7.84 16.66 7.51
C ASP A 223 9.24 17.22 7.75
N LEU A 224 9.37 18.52 8.01
CA LEU A 224 10.67 19.10 8.35
C LEU A 224 11.27 18.48 9.61
N ALA A 225 10.44 18.24 10.63
CA ALA A 225 10.86 17.75 11.93
C ALA A 225 11.12 16.23 12.00
N ALA A 226 10.83 15.46 10.95
CA ALA A 226 10.94 14.01 10.92
C ALA A 226 12.30 13.49 11.44
N PHE A 227 12.22 12.51 12.36
CA PHE A 227 13.36 11.89 13.03
C PHE A 227 13.16 10.37 13.13
N ALA A 228 14.27 9.65 13.31
CA ALA A 228 14.26 8.20 13.28
C ALA A 228 13.51 7.57 14.46
N ALA A 229 12.70 6.57 14.13
CA ALA A 229 12.16 5.56 15.01
C ALA A 229 13.28 4.73 15.66
N ILE A 230 12.92 4.06 16.75
CA ILE A 230 13.89 3.49 17.69
C ILE A 230 14.20 2.04 17.30
N GLY A 231 14.81 1.91 16.13
CA GLY A 231 14.97 0.66 15.40
C GLY A 231 13.87 0.43 14.35
N PRO A 232 13.95 -0.67 13.58
CA PRO A 232 13.06 -0.91 12.45
C PRO A 232 11.58 -1.06 12.84
N LEU A 233 10.72 -0.46 12.02
CA LEU A 233 9.26 -0.52 12.14
C LEU A 233 8.75 -1.72 11.37
N GLU A 234 8.15 -2.69 12.07
CA GLU A 234 7.51 -3.86 11.45
C GLU A 234 6.01 -3.57 11.29
N PHE A 235 5.44 -3.89 10.12
CA PHE A 235 4.01 -3.79 9.83
C PHE A 235 3.26 -5.07 10.25
N HIS A 236 2.11 -4.93 10.90
CA HIS A 236 1.35 -6.04 11.48
C HIS A 236 -0.07 -6.17 10.92
N GLY A 237 -0.38 -7.35 10.39
CA GLY A 237 -1.72 -7.69 9.90
C GLY A 237 -2.02 -7.15 8.50
N ILE A 238 -3.26 -6.70 8.28
CA ILE A 238 -3.77 -6.20 6.98
C ILE A 238 -4.39 -4.82 7.19
N GLY A 239 -3.91 -3.78 6.50
CA GLY A 239 -4.43 -2.41 6.70
C GLY A 239 -3.69 -1.30 5.95
N ARG A 240 -4.17 -0.06 6.09
CA ARG A 240 -3.55 1.16 5.53
C ARG A 240 -2.14 1.37 6.10
N TYR A 241 -1.21 1.80 5.25
CA TYR A 241 0.16 2.13 5.64
C TYR A 241 0.21 3.26 6.69
N ALA A 242 -0.58 4.32 6.51
CA ALA A 242 -0.69 5.45 7.45
C ALA A 242 -1.44 5.15 8.78
N ASP A 243 -1.97 3.94 9.00
CA ASP A 243 -2.54 3.59 10.32
C ASP A 243 -1.39 3.30 11.29
N SER A 244 -0.97 4.32 12.05
CA SER A 244 0.15 4.26 13.01
C SER A 244 0.10 3.04 13.93
N LYS A 245 -1.11 2.56 14.29
CA LYS A 245 -1.34 1.38 15.14
C LYS A 245 -1.06 0.03 14.47
N ARG A 246 -0.69 0.02 13.19
CA ARG A 246 -0.22 -1.17 12.47
C ARG A 246 1.28 -1.33 12.53
N TRP A 247 1.99 -0.31 13.00
CA TRP A 247 3.43 -0.32 13.18
C TRP A 247 3.81 -0.64 14.61
N THR A 248 5.01 -1.19 14.79
CA THR A 248 5.61 -1.36 16.11
C THR A 248 5.68 -0.01 16.85
N ASN A 249 5.17 0.03 18.09
CA ASN A 249 5.09 1.21 18.97
C ASN A 249 4.06 2.30 18.59
N ASP A 250 3.03 1.98 17.81
CA ASP A 250 2.00 2.95 17.35
C ASP A 250 2.61 4.15 16.60
N TRP A 251 3.61 3.89 15.75
CA TRP A 251 4.49 4.89 15.12
C TRP A 251 4.36 4.90 13.60
N GLU A 252 3.91 6.00 13.00
CA GLU A 252 3.89 6.13 11.54
C GLU A 252 5.32 6.35 10.98
N PRO A 253 5.75 5.58 9.95
CA PRO A 253 7.07 5.72 9.37
C PRO A 253 7.35 7.07 8.73
N SER A 254 8.58 7.54 8.93
CA SER A 254 9.14 8.74 8.36
C SER A 254 10.22 8.42 7.31
N ARG A 255 10.70 9.47 6.62
CA ARG A 255 11.85 9.38 5.69
C ARG A 255 13.16 8.89 6.31
N MET A 256 13.23 8.73 7.64
CA MET A 256 14.42 8.27 8.36
C MET A 256 14.34 6.78 8.75
N ASP A 257 13.21 6.12 8.51
CA ASP A 257 12.89 4.86 9.19
C ASP A 257 13.14 3.63 8.30
N GLU A 258 13.77 2.61 8.88
CA GLU A 258 13.77 1.27 8.28
C GLU A 258 12.41 0.62 8.52
N VAL A 259 11.69 0.38 7.43
CA VAL A 259 10.34 -0.16 7.40
C VAL A 259 10.36 -1.58 6.89
N ARG A 260 9.61 -2.47 7.55
CA ARG A 260 9.58 -3.90 7.26
C ARG A 260 8.15 -4.40 7.18
N ILE A 261 7.83 -5.07 6.07
CA ILE A 261 6.54 -5.74 5.88
C ILE A 261 6.85 -7.24 5.84
N GLY A 262 6.80 -7.91 7.00
CA GLY A 262 7.16 -9.32 7.15
C GLY A 262 6.11 -10.27 6.60
N ASN A 263 5.11 -10.65 7.40
CA ASN A 263 3.98 -11.50 6.99
C ASN A 263 2.67 -10.73 7.15
N ALA A 264 2.54 -9.65 6.39
CA ALA A 264 1.53 -8.62 6.52
C ALA A 264 1.23 -7.98 5.16
N ALA A 265 0.11 -7.24 5.04
CA ALA A 265 -0.31 -6.56 3.82
C ALA A 265 -0.64 -5.09 4.09
N ALA A 266 0.24 -4.20 3.61
CA ALA A 266 0.08 -2.75 3.71
C ALA A 266 -0.57 -2.18 2.43
N PHE A 267 -1.46 -1.21 2.58
CA PHE A 267 -2.11 -0.49 1.49
C PHE A 267 -1.71 0.98 1.50
N VAL A 268 -1.22 1.48 0.36
CA VAL A 268 -0.99 2.92 0.08
C VAL A 268 -2.16 3.38 -0.77
N ASP A 269 -3.05 4.15 -0.15
CA ASP A 269 -4.30 4.65 -0.73
C ASP A 269 -4.49 6.17 -0.60
N ALA A 270 -3.54 6.86 0.06
CA ALA A 270 -3.48 8.30 0.27
C ALA A 270 -2.08 8.83 -0.15
N PRO A 271 -1.90 10.15 -0.36
CA PRO A 271 -0.57 10.78 -0.36
C PRO A 271 0.05 10.78 1.05
N GLY A 272 1.32 11.15 1.17
CA GLY A 272 1.96 11.48 2.45
C GLY A 272 2.90 10.42 3.04
N GLN A 273 2.85 9.17 2.60
CA GLN A 273 3.58 8.07 3.26
C GLN A 273 5.06 8.03 2.92
N LYS A 274 5.90 7.66 3.90
CA LYS A 274 7.36 7.75 3.79
C LYS A 274 8.07 6.55 4.40
N ALA A 275 9.27 6.26 3.91
CA ALA A 275 10.25 5.40 4.58
C ALA A 275 11.67 5.96 4.36
N GLY A 276 12.60 5.59 5.24
CA GLY A 276 14.02 5.61 4.93
C GLY A 276 14.33 4.47 3.98
N SER A 277 14.28 3.24 4.49
CA SER A 277 14.44 2.00 3.71
C SER A 277 13.19 1.13 3.84
N LEU A 278 12.78 0.43 2.78
CA LEU A 278 11.60 -0.46 2.80
C LEU A 278 11.99 -1.90 2.45
N LEU A 279 11.72 -2.84 3.36
CA LEU A 279 12.02 -4.27 3.18
C LEU A 279 10.72 -5.09 3.19
N LEU A 280 10.44 -5.80 2.09
CA LEU A 280 9.30 -6.73 1.98
C LEU A 280 9.77 -8.18 2.14
N GLY A 281 9.17 -8.87 3.10
CA GLY A 281 9.35 -10.30 3.36
C GLY A 281 10.63 -10.70 4.09
N HIS A 282 11.29 -9.75 4.78
CA HIS A 282 12.58 -9.84 5.49
C HIS A 282 12.83 -11.07 6.42
N GLN A 283 11.85 -11.95 6.64
CA GLN A 283 11.99 -13.17 7.44
C GLN A 283 11.73 -14.41 6.56
N ASP A 284 12.52 -15.48 6.73
CA ASP A 284 12.42 -16.72 5.93
C ASP A 284 10.96 -17.23 5.78
N GLY A 285 10.41 -17.10 4.56
CA GLY A 285 9.06 -17.56 4.22
C GLY A 285 7.91 -16.63 4.63
N ALA A 286 8.19 -15.37 4.96
CA ALA A 286 7.20 -14.36 5.30
C ALA A 286 6.70 -13.60 4.04
N GLY A 287 5.43 -13.80 3.69
CA GLY A 287 4.85 -13.35 2.42
C GLY A 287 4.38 -11.89 2.41
N GLY A 288 5.27 -10.96 2.73
CA GLY A 288 4.97 -9.54 2.91
C GLY A 288 4.51 -8.85 1.63
N ARG A 289 3.47 -8.01 1.73
CA ARG A 289 2.84 -7.34 0.58
C ARG A 289 2.69 -5.85 0.77
N LEU A 290 3.06 -5.11 -0.27
CA LEU A 290 2.68 -3.72 -0.44
C LEU A 290 1.73 -3.61 -1.64
N TYR A 291 0.59 -2.97 -1.41
CA TYR A 291 -0.39 -2.64 -2.43
C TYR A 291 -0.40 -1.13 -2.63
N LEU A 292 0.03 -0.65 -3.80
CA LEU A 292 -0.12 0.76 -4.17
C LEU A 292 -1.39 0.92 -5.01
N THR A 293 -2.39 1.61 -4.47
CA THR A 293 -3.69 1.79 -5.11
C THR A 293 -3.99 3.24 -5.50
N SER A 294 -3.50 4.20 -4.71
CA SER A 294 -3.66 5.64 -4.95
C SER A 294 -2.70 6.43 -4.06
N GLY A 295 -2.50 7.72 -4.36
CA GLY A 295 -1.61 8.58 -3.60
C GLY A 295 -0.12 8.28 -3.85
N TRP A 296 0.74 8.36 -2.84
CA TRP A 296 2.18 8.13 -3.05
C TRP A 296 2.92 7.65 -1.80
N LEU A 297 3.95 6.83 -2.02
CA LEU A 297 4.93 6.42 -1.03
C LEU A 297 6.33 6.85 -1.48
N GLU A 298 7.03 7.63 -0.64
CA GLU A 298 8.41 8.05 -0.88
C GLU A 298 9.39 7.27 0.01
N VAL A 299 10.39 6.65 -0.60
CA VAL A 299 11.43 5.85 0.07
C VAL A 299 12.78 6.51 -0.17
N SER A 300 13.44 6.95 0.90
CA SER A 300 14.65 7.77 0.78
C SER A 300 15.86 6.99 0.27
N ASP A 301 16.07 5.78 0.79
CA ASP A 301 17.29 5.00 0.56
C ASP A 301 17.07 3.89 -0.46
N GLY A 302 16.05 3.05 -0.32
CA GLY A 302 15.81 1.93 -1.24
C GLY A 302 14.71 0.97 -0.82
N VAL A 303 14.25 0.18 -1.79
CA VAL A 303 13.23 -0.87 -1.61
C VAL A 303 13.84 -2.23 -1.89
N THR A 304 13.83 -3.13 -0.90
CA THR A 304 14.31 -4.51 -1.04
C THR A 304 13.14 -5.48 -0.96
N ILE A 305 12.99 -6.36 -1.95
CA ILE A 305 11.98 -7.42 -1.97
C ILE A 305 12.70 -8.78 -1.85
N ASP A 306 12.77 -9.31 -0.63
CA ASP A 306 13.59 -10.47 -0.27
C ASP A 306 12.84 -11.36 0.72
N ALA A 307 12.48 -12.59 0.32
CA ALA A 307 11.45 -13.36 1.04
C ALA A 307 11.39 -14.87 0.72
N ALA A 308 12.46 -15.47 0.20
CA ALA A 308 12.46 -16.87 -0.27
C ALA A 308 11.27 -17.21 -1.23
N GLY A 309 10.92 -16.28 -2.12
CA GLY A 309 9.87 -16.41 -3.14
C GLY A 309 8.49 -15.85 -2.77
N SER A 310 8.34 -15.10 -1.67
CA SER A 310 7.00 -14.78 -1.12
C SER A 310 6.62 -13.29 -0.97
N GLY A 311 7.58 -12.36 -1.03
CA GLY A 311 7.37 -10.92 -0.89
C GLY A 311 6.95 -10.28 -2.22
N ARG A 312 5.96 -9.37 -2.19
CA ARG A 312 5.37 -8.79 -3.40
C ARG A 312 5.06 -7.30 -3.27
N VAL A 313 5.35 -6.54 -4.33
CA VAL A 313 4.77 -5.21 -4.55
C VAL A 313 3.78 -5.32 -5.71
N GLU A 314 2.51 -5.03 -5.45
CA GLU A 314 1.46 -4.96 -6.47
C GLU A 314 1.11 -3.48 -6.69
N HIS A 315 1.57 -2.91 -7.80
CA HIS A 315 1.42 -1.48 -8.11
C HIS A 315 0.28 -1.28 -9.12
N TYR A 316 -0.87 -0.84 -8.61
CA TYR A 316 -2.11 -0.62 -9.35
C TYR A 316 -2.37 0.85 -9.68
N GLY A 317 -1.89 1.76 -8.84
CA GLY A 317 -2.11 3.21 -8.95
C GLY A 317 -1.33 3.97 -7.89
N GLY A 318 -1.31 5.29 -8.01
CA GLY A 318 -0.45 6.15 -7.20
C GLY A 318 0.99 6.19 -7.71
N GLU A 319 1.92 6.54 -6.82
CA GLU A 319 3.35 6.63 -7.11
C GLU A 319 4.18 5.91 -6.04
N LEU A 320 5.21 5.18 -6.48
CA LEU A 320 6.31 4.74 -5.62
C LEU A 320 7.56 5.48 -6.08
N ARG A 321 8.09 6.35 -5.22
CA ARG A 321 9.31 7.12 -5.51
C ARG A 321 10.45 6.67 -4.62
N VAL A 322 11.57 6.28 -5.22
CA VAL A 322 12.83 5.98 -4.52
C VAL A 322 13.83 7.09 -4.81
N LEU A 323 14.44 7.69 -3.78
CA LEU A 323 15.25 8.91 -3.95
C LEU A 323 16.74 8.63 -4.24
N ASN A 324 17.43 7.88 -3.37
CA ASN A 324 18.91 7.77 -3.41
C ASN A 324 19.45 6.44 -3.94
N GLY A 325 18.74 5.33 -3.71
CA GLY A 325 19.13 3.98 -4.16
C GLY A 325 18.19 3.43 -5.22
N GLY A 326 17.73 2.19 -5.07
CA GLY A 326 16.94 1.51 -6.09
C GLY A 326 15.86 0.57 -5.54
N VAL A 327 15.21 -0.12 -6.48
CA VAL A 327 14.34 -1.27 -6.19
C VAL A 327 15.13 -2.56 -6.46
N ASP A 328 15.53 -3.25 -5.40
CA ASP A 328 16.29 -4.50 -5.42
C ASP A 328 15.37 -5.71 -5.20
N ILE A 329 15.09 -6.47 -6.25
CA ILE A 329 14.24 -7.67 -6.19
C ILE A 329 15.13 -8.91 -6.03
N VAL A 330 15.28 -9.39 -4.80
CA VAL A 330 16.19 -10.48 -4.43
C VAL A 330 15.59 -11.85 -4.77
N ASP A 331 14.46 -12.19 -4.14
CA ASP A 331 13.75 -13.45 -4.37
C ASP A 331 12.25 -13.22 -4.13
N GLY A 332 11.70 -12.26 -4.86
CA GLY A 332 10.31 -11.84 -4.79
C GLY A 332 9.82 -11.29 -6.12
N GLU A 333 8.77 -10.49 -6.06
CA GLU A 333 8.04 -10.03 -7.24
C GLU A 333 7.66 -8.55 -7.11
N TYR A 334 7.91 -7.78 -8.16
CA TYR A 334 7.35 -6.45 -8.34
C TYR A 334 6.47 -6.47 -9.58
N ASN A 335 5.20 -6.11 -9.45
CA ASN A 335 4.28 -6.03 -10.57
C ASN A 335 3.78 -4.59 -10.77
N LEU A 336 4.14 -4.01 -11.92
CA LEU A 336 3.70 -2.69 -12.38
C LEU A 336 2.54 -2.86 -13.37
N TYR A 337 1.34 -2.63 -12.86
CA TYR A 337 0.07 -2.71 -13.60
C TYR A 337 -0.53 -1.32 -13.87
N GLY A 338 -0.21 -0.34 -13.03
CA GLY A 338 -0.69 1.03 -13.05
C GLY A 338 0.11 1.90 -12.09
N GLY A 339 -0.18 3.20 -12.03
CA GLY A 339 0.63 4.15 -11.25
C GLY A 339 2.00 4.44 -11.88
N ARG A 340 2.90 5.05 -11.12
CA ARG A 340 4.26 5.45 -11.55
C ARG A 340 5.32 4.94 -10.58
N LEU A 341 6.26 4.13 -11.07
CA LEU A 341 7.49 3.81 -10.36
C LEU A 341 8.58 4.76 -10.83
N GLU A 342 9.05 5.64 -9.93
CA GLU A 342 10.24 6.46 -10.13
C GLU A 342 11.38 5.97 -9.23
N SER A 343 12.53 5.60 -9.80
CA SER A 343 13.67 5.07 -9.03
C SER A 343 14.99 5.18 -9.81
N PRO A 344 16.12 5.61 -9.20
CA PRO A 344 17.42 5.63 -9.87
C PRO A 344 17.84 4.28 -10.49
N SER A 345 17.51 3.14 -9.85
CA SER A 345 17.61 1.84 -10.51
C SER A 345 16.51 0.84 -10.16
N VAL A 346 16.31 -0.12 -11.04
CA VAL A 346 15.55 -1.35 -10.78
C VAL A 346 16.45 -2.54 -11.13
N ASP A 347 16.74 -3.37 -10.12
CA ASP A 347 17.64 -4.51 -10.21
C ASP A 347 16.93 -5.77 -9.71
N LYS A 348 17.30 -6.94 -10.26
CA LYS A 348 16.75 -8.21 -9.79
C LYS A 348 17.71 -9.38 -9.92
N GLN A 349 17.65 -10.32 -8.99
CA GLN A 349 18.47 -11.53 -9.05
C GLN A 349 17.84 -12.62 -9.94
N ALA A 350 18.56 -13.73 -10.12
CA ALA A 350 18.11 -14.86 -10.93
C ALA A 350 17.05 -15.68 -10.19
N GLY A 351 15.78 -15.54 -10.62
CA GLY A 351 14.61 -16.18 -10.00
C GLY A 351 13.51 -15.16 -9.69
N ALA A 352 13.92 -13.96 -9.29
CA ALA A 352 13.04 -12.82 -9.04
C ALA A 352 12.29 -12.34 -10.30
N LEU A 353 11.08 -11.83 -10.09
CA LEU A 353 10.15 -11.43 -11.13
C LEU A 353 9.93 -9.90 -11.14
N PHE A 354 9.87 -9.33 -12.34
CA PHE A 354 9.40 -7.98 -12.59
C PHE A 354 8.31 -8.06 -13.66
N GLY A 355 7.04 -7.94 -13.25
CA GLY A 355 5.91 -7.89 -14.15
C GLY A 355 5.68 -6.45 -14.62
N PHE A 356 5.64 -6.22 -15.93
CA PHE A 356 5.37 -4.91 -16.50
C PHE A 356 4.33 -5.02 -17.62
N SER A 357 3.10 -4.64 -17.29
CA SER A 357 1.93 -4.76 -18.16
C SER A 357 1.04 -3.51 -18.17
N GLY A 358 1.38 -2.50 -17.38
CA GLY A 358 0.77 -1.18 -17.39
C GLY A 358 1.60 -0.21 -16.54
N GLY A 359 1.02 0.93 -16.16
CA GLY A 359 1.71 1.96 -15.38
C GLY A 359 2.86 2.64 -16.12
N GLU A 360 3.64 3.41 -15.38
CA GLU A 360 4.80 4.16 -15.86
C GLU A 360 6.06 3.78 -15.09
N LEU A 361 7.14 3.48 -15.82
CA LEU A 361 8.45 3.15 -15.28
C LEU A 361 9.44 4.25 -15.66
N SER A 362 9.94 4.96 -14.65
CA SER A 362 10.89 6.06 -14.78
C SER A 362 12.15 5.73 -14.00
N THR A 363 13.28 5.53 -14.70
CA THR A 363 14.52 5.07 -14.08
C THR A 363 15.75 5.31 -14.95
N ASP A 364 16.91 5.58 -14.33
CA ASP A 364 18.18 5.72 -15.05
C ASP A 364 18.74 4.35 -15.47
N ARG A 365 18.48 3.28 -14.70
CA ARG A 365 19.11 1.96 -14.93
C ARG A 365 18.21 0.77 -14.58
N ILE A 366 18.09 -0.14 -15.53
CA ILE A 366 17.40 -1.44 -15.43
C ILE A 366 18.46 -2.55 -15.58
N GLY A 367 18.77 -3.24 -14.48
CA GLY A 367 19.87 -4.22 -14.39
C GLY A 367 19.58 -5.61 -15.00
N PHE A 368 18.55 -5.73 -15.85
CA PHE A 368 18.05 -7.03 -16.33
C PHE A 368 17.33 -6.93 -17.69
N ASP A 369 16.97 -8.08 -18.28
CA ASP A 369 16.20 -8.16 -19.52
C ASP A 369 14.75 -7.64 -19.30
N LEU A 370 14.40 -6.50 -19.91
CA LEU A 370 13.08 -5.89 -19.73
C LEU A 370 12.09 -6.38 -20.78
N THR A 371 10.90 -6.81 -20.35
CA THR A 371 9.74 -7.05 -21.23
C THR A 371 8.60 -6.12 -20.85
N ASN A 372 8.20 -5.23 -21.77
CA ASN A 372 7.02 -4.38 -21.63
C ASN A 372 5.84 -5.00 -22.37
N ASN A 373 4.71 -5.18 -21.67
CA ASN A 373 3.47 -5.74 -22.21
C ASN A 373 2.28 -4.75 -22.18
N GLY A 374 2.52 -3.45 -22.07
CA GLY A 374 1.46 -2.43 -22.12
C GLY A 374 1.69 -1.15 -21.32
N GLY A 375 2.80 -1.03 -20.58
CA GLY A 375 3.15 0.16 -19.79
C GLY A 375 3.90 1.24 -20.55
N VAL A 376 4.19 2.33 -19.86
CA VAL A 376 4.99 3.47 -20.34
C VAL A 376 6.41 3.36 -19.80
N ILE A 377 7.40 3.39 -20.68
CA ILE A 377 8.80 3.64 -20.28
C ILE A 377 9.05 5.13 -20.44
N GLU A 378 9.23 5.84 -19.33
CA GLU A 378 9.70 7.23 -19.30
C GLU A 378 11.23 7.18 -19.29
N VAL A 379 11.87 7.73 -20.34
CA VAL A 379 13.32 7.67 -20.50
C VAL A 379 13.94 8.90 -19.86
N GLY A 380 14.92 8.73 -18.98
CA GLY A 380 15.68 9.85 -18.42
C GLY A 380 14.96 10.74 -17.39
N GLY A 381 13.70 10.48 -17.08
CA GLY A 381 12.92 11.20 -16.08
C GLY A 381 12.47 12.59 -16.55
N GLU A 382 12.48 13.58 -15.64
CA GLU A 382 12.04 14.93 -15.97
C GLU A 382 13.05 15.70 -16.83
N GLY A 383 12.76 15.80 -18.13
CA GLY A 383 13.59 16.51 -19.11
C GLY A 383 14.58 15.60 -19.80
N VAL A 384 15.49 16.19 -20.61
CA VAL A 384 16.40 15.40 -21.44
C VAL A 384 17.43 14.62 -20.61
N GLY A 385 17.28 13.29 -20.60
CA GLY A 385 18.08 12.36 -19.82
C GLY A 385 18.45 11.07 -20.56
N GLN A 386 18.74 9.99 -19.81
CA GLN A 386 19.15 8.70 -20.35
C GLN A 386 18.67 7.56 -19.45
N THR A 387 18.11 6.51 -20.03
CA THR A 387 17.84 5.23 -19.35
C THR A 387 18.70 4.12 -19.95
N VAL A 388 19.25 3.24 -19.11
CA VAL A 388 20.07 2.10 -19.52
C VAL A 388 19.38 0.78 -19.18
N VAL A 389 19.16 -0.08 -20.17
CA VAL A 389 18.78 -1.49 -19.98
C VAL A 389 20.04 -2.34 -20.18
N GLU A 390 20.51 -3.02 -19.13
CA GLU A 390 21.75 -3.81 -19.19
C GLU A 390 21.58 -5.16 -19.90
N GLY A 391 20.34 -5.61 -20.11
CA GLY A 391 19.98 -6.81 -20.84
C GLY A 391 19.36 -6.57 -22.21
N ASP A 392 18.59 -7.54 -22.68
CA ASP A 392 17.69 -7.42 -23.84
C ASP A 392 16.45 -6.57 -23.48
N LEU A 393 15.88 -5.88 -24.48
CA LEU A 393 14.61 -5.17 -24.38
C LEU A 393 13.57 -5.81 -25.32
N THR A 394 12.40 -6.12 -24.80
CA THR A 394 11.25 -6.57 -25.60
C THR A 394 10.05 -5.68 -25.36
N LEU A 395 9.65 -4.91 -26.38
CA LEU A 395 8.41 -4.13 -26.39
C LEU A 395 7.34 -4.92 -27.15
N ASN A 396 6.49 -5.66 -26.42
CA ASN A 396 5.36 -6.38 -27.02
C ASN A 396 4.21 -5.41 -27.33
N ASP A 397 3.94 -4.50 -26.39
CA ASP A 397 2.98 -3.39 -26.49
C ASP A 397 3.41 -2.27 -25.52
N GLY A 398 2.72 -1.13 -25.55
CA GLY A 398 2.94 0.01 -24.64
C GLY A 398 3.49 1.26 -25.32
N ILE A 399 4.08 2.15 -24.51
CA ILE A 399 4.57 3.47 -24.94
C ILE A 399 6.02 3.63 -24.52
N LEU A 400 6.86 4.14 -25.43
CA LEU A 400 8.14 4.75 -25.10
C LEU A 400 7.96 6.28 -25.08
N SER A 401 8.08 6.90 -23.92
CA SER A 401 7.99 8.36 -23.75
C SER A 401 9.37 8.98 -23.85
N LEU A 402 9.50 10.07 -24.63
CA LEU A 402 10.76 10.74 -24.93
C LEU A 402 10.59 12.27 -24.99
N ASP A 403 11.41 12.99 -24.25
CA ASP A 403 11.57 14.43 -24.30
C ASP A 403 12.59 14.88 -25.37
N LEU A 404 12.21 15.94 -26.09
CA LEU A 404 13.03 16.54 -27.14
C LEU A 404 13.39 17.99 -26.81
N SER A 405 14.69 18.32 -26.86
CA SER A 405 15.15 19.71 -26.76
C SER A 405 15.15 20.42 -28.12
N SER A 406 15.08 21.75 -28.07
CA SER A 406 15.28 22.61 -29.25
C SER A 406 16.76 22.75 -29.68
N THR A 407 17.71 22.24 -28.88
CA THR A 407 19.15 22.29 -29.14
C THR A 407 19.67 21.09 -29.96
N GLY A 408 18.85 20.04 -30.10
CA GLY A 408 19.20 18.80 -30.81
C GLY A 408 19.52 17.64 -29.88
N ASP A 409 19.49 17.86 -28.57
CA ASP A 409 19.56 16.84 -27.53
C ASP A 409 18.17 16.20 -27.35
N SER A 410 18.12 14.93 -26.98
CA SER A 410 16.91 14.16 -26.68
C SER A 410 17.22 13.13 -25.63
N ASP A 411 16.17 12.57 -25.04
CA ASP A 411 16.29 11.31 -24.32
C ASP A 411 16.94 10.23 -25.17
N LEU A 412 17.66 9.35 -24.47
CA LEU A 412 18.36 8.22 -25.06
C LEU A 412 18.10 6.96 -24.23
N LEU A 413 17.41 5.98 -24.84
CA LEU A 413 17.36 4.62 -24.28
C LEU A 413 18.56 3.81 -24.76
N VAL A 414 19.41 3.36 -23.85
CA VAL A 414 20.57 2.50 -24.16
C VAL A 414 20.26 1.07 -23.75
N VAL A 415 19.99 0.21 -24.72
CA VAL A 415 19.88 -1.24 -24.53
C VAL A 415 21.25 -1.86 -24.78
N GLN A 416 21.80 -2.60 -23.83
CA GLN A 416 23.11 -3.26 -24.00
C GLN A 416 23.00 -4.58 -24.76
N GLY A 417 21.81 -5.20 -24.77
CA GLY A 417 21.48 -6.39 -25.58
C GLY A 417 20.72 -6.08 -26.88
N HIS A 418 19.86 -7.02 -27.28
CA HIS A 418 18.94 -6.92 -28.41
C HIS A 418 17.68 -6.13 -28.04
N ALA A 419 17.24 -5.24 -28.92
CA ALA A 419 15.97 -4.51 -28.76
C ALA A 419 14.92 -4.98 -29.79
N THR A 420 13.88 -5.65 -29.30
CA THR A 420 12.68 -5.99 -30.07
C THR A 420 11.67 -4.84 -29.95
N LEU A 421 11.41 -4.18 -31.08
CA LEU A 421 10.60 -2.97 -31.14
C LEU A 421 9.13 -3.30 -31.49
N GLY A 422 8.23 -2.75 -30.68
CA GLY A 422 6.77 -2.79 -30.81
C GLY A 422 6.17 -1.66 -29.98
N GLY A 423 4.85 -1.61 -29.84
CA GLY A 423 4.16 -0.49 -29.20
C GLY A 423 4.35 0.84 -29.96
N THR A 424 4.16 1.96 -29.27
CA THR A 424 4.15 3.31 -29.83
C THR A 424 5.23 4.21 -29.19
N ILE A 425 5.51 5.37 -29.80
CA ILE A 425 6.35 6.42 -29.20
C ILE A 425 5.50 7.65 -28.90
N SER A 426 5.62 8.16 -27.67
CA SER A 426 5.16 9.48 -27.26
C SER A 426 6.33 10.47 -27.29
N LEU A 427 6.07 11.72 -27.67
CA LEU A 427 7.07 12.79 -27.77
C LEU A 427 6.60 14.04 -27.03
N SER A 428 7.43 14.54 -26.12
CA SER A 428 7.23 15.79 -25.39
C SER A 428 8.41 16.77 -25.60
N GLY A 429 8.39 17.93 -24.95
CA GLY A 429 9.40 18.97 -25.14
C GLY A 429 9.21 19.88 -26.38
N SER A 430 10.29 20.56 -26.80
CA SER A 430 10.24 21.69 -27.75
C SER A 430 10.58 21.29 -29.19
N THR A 431 9.57 20.89 -29.95
CA THR A 431 9.67 20.45 -31.36
C THR A 431 10.02 21.56 -32.38
N ASN A 432 10.49 22.72 -31.94
CA ASN A 432 10.87 23.86 -32.80
C ASN A 432 12.16 23.61 -33.64
N GLY A 433 12.84 22.47 -33.44
CA GLY A 433 14.02 22.02 -34.18
C GLY A 433 13.72 21.61 -35.64
N HIS A 434 13.26 22.56 -36.46
CA HIS A 434 13.02 22.35 -37.88
C HIS A 434 14.25 21.78 -38.61
N GLY A 435 14.16 20.53 -39.08
CA GLY A 435 15.22 19.86 -39.84
C GLY A 435 16.33 19.25 -39.00
N GLN A 436 16.12 19.07 -37.69
CA GLN A 436 17.03 18.33 -36.82
C GLN A 436 16.72 16.82 -36.81
N SER A 437 17.65 16.07 -36.24
CA SER A 437 17.58 14.62 -36.02
C SER A 437 18.12 14.29 -34.63
N TRP A 438 17.48 13.37 -33.94
CA TRP A 438 17.75 13.01 -32.54
C TRP A 438 18.04 11.52 -32.44
N ILE A 439 19.03 11.11 -31.63
CA ILE A 439 19.32 9.70 -31.37
C ILE A 439 18.50 9.29 -30.16
N ILE A 440 17.43 8.55 -30.39
CA ILE A 440 16.45 8.19 -29.35
C ILE A 440 16.74 6.84 -28.68
N MET A 441 17.50 5.97 -29.35
CA MET A 441 17.85 4.66 -28.80
C MET A 441 19.13 4.11 -29.42
N SER A 442 19.90 3.37 -28.63
CA SER A 442 20.99 2.50 -29.11
C SER A 442 20.81 1.07 -28.61
N ALA A 443 21.12 0.08 -29.45
CA ALA A 443 21.09 -1.33 -29.09
C ALA A 443 22.20 -2.12 -29.81
N ASP A 444 22.59 -3.26 -29.28
CA ASP A 444 23.57 -4.15 -29.91
C ASP A 444 23.05 -4.69 -31.26
N SER A 445 21.72 -4.89 -31.32
CA SER A 445 20.96 -5.08 -32.56
C SER A 445 19.46 -4.81 -32.35
N PHE A 446 18.72 -4.60 -33.43
CA PHE A 446 17.27 -4.36 -33.39
C PHE A 446 16.48 -5.40 -34.20
N SER A 447 15.24 -5.64 -33.79
CA SER A 447 14.20 -6.28 -34.62
C SER A 447 12.85 -5.58 -34.42
N GLY A 448 11.86 -5.87 -35.28
CA GLY A 448 10.54 -5.22 -35.22
C GLY A 448 10.55 -3.75 -35.68
N SER A 449 9.50 -3.02 -35.28
CA SER A 449 9.33 -1.58 -35.54
C SER A 449 8.20 -1.03 -34.67
N PHE A 450 8.33 0.21 -34.20
CA PHE A 450 7.23 0.95 -33.56
C PHE A 450 6.05 1.17 -34.51
N ASP A 451 4.84 1.13 -33.96
CA ASP A 451 3.65 1.71 -34.58
C ASP A 451 3.67 3.22 -34.37
N PHE A 452 4.31 3.93 -35.31
CA PHE A 452 4.61 5.36 -35.21
C PHE A 452 4.07 6.15 -36.41
N GLU A 453 2.82 6.61 -36.30
CA GLU A 453 2.21 7.49 -37.30
C GLU A 453 2.32 8.98 -36.91
N SER A 454 3.47 9.60 -37.19
CA SER A 454 3.62 11.06 -37.10
C SER A 454 3.71 11.72 -38.49
N PRO A 455 2.87 12.73 -38.81
CA PRO A 455 2.99 13.47 -40.06
C PRO A 455 4.15 14.48 -40.06
N GLN A 456 4.90 14.59 -38.96
CA GLN A 456 6.00 15.54 -38.79
C GLN A 456 7.36 14.87 -38.58
N PHE A 457 7.39 13.59 -38.19
CA PHE A 457 8.59 12.86 -37.81
C PHE A 457 8.68 11.50 -38.50
N SER A 458 9.89 11.00 -38.69
CA SER A 458 10.16 9.64 -39.18
C SER A 458 11.34 9.02 -38.45
N ILE A 459 11.38 7.69 -38.36
CA ILE A 459 12.45 6.95 -37.66
C ILE A 459 13.29 6.20 -38.69
N THR A 460 14.62 6.24 -38.53
CA THR A 460 15.55 5.41 -39.31
C THR A 460 16.48 4.63 -38.38
N GLN A 461 16.67 3.35 -38.67
CA GLN A 461 17.73 2.55 -38.06
C GLN A 461 19.04 2.69 -38.85
N ASN A 462 20.12 3.06 -38.17
CA ASN A 462 21.47 3.17 -38.72
C ASN A 462 22.43 2.25 -37.94
N GLY A 463 22.40 0.96 -38.25
CA GLY A 463 23.15 -0.06 -37.51
C GLY A 463 22.60 -0.21 -36.09
N ASN A 464 23.42 0.20 -35.12
CA ASN A 464 23.18 0.09 -33.67
C ASN A 464 22.46 1.32 -33.08
N LEU A 465 21.99 2.26 -33.92
CA LEU A 465 21.27 3.46 -33.50
C LEU A 465 19.90 3.57 -34.17
N LEU A 466 18.89 4.02 -33.42
CA LEU A 466 17.64 4.57 -33.95
C LEU A 466 17.69 6.10 -33.90
N THR A 467 17.36 6.72 -35.01
CA THR A 467 17.36 8.17 -35.16
C THR A 467 15.97 8.65 -35.57
N LEU A 468 15.40 9.56 -34.77
CA LEU A 468 14.21 10.32 -35.10
C LEU A 468 14.60 11.51 -35.98
N HIS A 469 13.86 11.78 -37.06
CA HIS A 469 14.11 12.89 -37.99
C HIS A 469 12.88 13.76 -38.12
N TRP A 470 13.07 15.07 -38.13
CA TRP A 470 12.01 15.99 -38.52
C TRP A 470 11.78 15.94 -40.04
N ALA A 471 10.63 15.43 -40.46
CA ALA A 471 10.20 15.33 -41.87
C ALA A 471 9.40 16.55 -42.35
N GLY A 472 8.81 17.29 -41.42
CA GLY A 472 8.03 18.50 -41.68
C GLY A 472 6.63 18.27 -42.24
N PHE A 473 5.84 19.35 -42.32
CA PHE A 473 4.45 19.25 -42.78
C PHE A 473 4.36 18.88 -44.26
N LEU A 474 3.80 17.70 -44.56
CA LEU A 474 3.35 17.34 -45.90
C LEU A 474 2.24 18.29 -46.38
N GLN A 475 2.61 19.35 -47.12
CA GLN A 475 1.65 20.12 -47.90
C GLN A 475 1.09 19.24 -49.02
N ALA A 476 -0.21 18.90 -48.91
CA ALA A 476 -0.94 18.35 -50.04
C ALA A 476 -0.89 19.33 -51.23
N PRO A 477 -0.66 18.87 -52.49
CA PRO A 477 -0.54 19.77 -53.62
C PRO A 477 -1.88 20.47 -53.89
N VAL A 478 -1.93 21.79 -53.73
CA VAL A 478 -3.08 22.60 -54.13
C VAL A 478 -3.10 22.69 -55.67
N PRO A 479 -4.12 22.16 -56.37
CA PRO A 479 -4.18 22.28 -57.82
C PRO A 479 -4.53 23.72 -58.22
N GLU A 480 -3.89 24.25 -59.27
CA GLU A 480 -4.27 25.54 -59.83
C GLU A 480 -5.73 25.55 -60.33
N PRO A 481 -6.46 26.68 -60.21
CA PRO A 481 -7.88 26.74 -60.51
C PRO A 481 -8.16 26.80 -62.02
N ALA A 482 -8.18 25.64 -62.68
CA ALA A 482 -8.71 25.50 -64.03
C ALA A 482 -10.25 25.57 -64.03
N THR A 483 -10.77 26.59 -64.71
CA THR A 483 -12.20 26.95 -64.87
C THR A 483 -13.17 25.76 -65.04
N ILE A 484 -14.16 25.64 -64.14
CA ILE A 484 -15.32 24.76 -64.33
C ILE A 484 -16.56 25.61 -64.67
N SER A 485 -17.13 25.35 -65.85
CA SER A 485 -18.37 25.97 -66.32
C SER A 485 -19.61 25.39 -65.62
N ALA A 486 -20.63 26.22 -65.41
CA ALA A 486 -21.83 25.89 -64.64
C ALA A 486 -22.77 24.84 -65.29
N PHE A 487 -22.40 23.56 -65.22
CA PHE A 487 -23.32 22.41 -65.46
C PHE A 487 -22.90 21.13 -64.71
N ALA A 488 -22.46 21.27 -63.45
CA ALA A 488 -22.18 20.13 -62.55
C ALA A 488 -22.62 20.37 -61.09
N LEU A 489 -23.61 21.25 -60.87
CA LEU A 489 -24.09 21.63 -59.54
C LEU A 489 -25.16 20.64 -59.00
N CYS A 490 -24.80 19.37 -58.81
CA CYS A 490 -25.68 18.41 -58.11
C CYS A 490 -25.01 17.14 -57.53
N ALA A 491 -23.68 16.96 -57.64
CA ALA A 491 -23.01 15.69 -57.26
C ALA A 491 -21.76 15.84 -56.36
N PHE A 492 -21.48 17.04 -55.82
CA PHE A 492 -20.23 17.32 -55.10
C PHE A 492 -20.42 18.06 -53.74
N VAL A 493 -21.56 17.83 -53.07
CA VAL A 493 -21.90 18.47 -51.77
C VAL A 493 -22.05 17.43 -50.63
N LEU A 494 -21.63 16.18 -50.85
CA LEU A 494 -21.89 15.07 -49.91
C LEU A 494 -20.64 14.50 -49.19
N VAL A 495 -19.45 15.09 -49.34
CA VAL A 495 -18.20 14.52 -48.76
C VAL A 495 -17.37 15.50 -47.91
N LEU A 496 -17.48 16.82 -48.10
CA LEU A 496 -16.61 17.80 -47.43
C LEU A 496 -17.39 18.99 -46.83
N TRP A 497 -18.22 18.73 -45.81
CA TRP A 497 -18.86 19.77 -44.98
C TRP A 497 -19.18 19.29 -43.54
N ARG A 498 -18.14 18.97 -42.76
CA ARG A 498 -18.16 18.97 -41.28
C ARG A 498 -16.79 19.41 -40.75
N ARG A 499 -16.78 20.23 -39.69
CA ARG A 499 -15.65 21.08 -39.21
C ARG A 499 -15.41 22.26 -40.17
N THR A 500 -15.50 23.54 -39.81
CA THR A 500 -15.72 24.26 -38.53
C THR A 500 -16.22 25.70 -38.88
N ALA A 501 -16.81 26.55 -38.03
CA ALA A 501 -17.27 26.50 -36.63
C ALA A 501 -18.36 27.61 -36.43
N VAL A 502 -19.10 27.62 -35.31
CA VAL A 502 -19.87 28.79 -34.83
C VAL A 502 -19.71 28.94 -33.31
N LEU A 503 -19.35 30.13 -32.88
CA LEU A 503 -19.32 30.57 -31.48
C LEU A 503 -20.61 31.36 -31.18
N LEU A 504 -21.55 30.83 -30.40
CA LEU A 504 -22.43 31.65 -29.54
C LEU A 504 -23.20 30.84 -28.48
N VAL A 505 -23.19 31.40 -27.27
CA VAL A 505 -23.88 31.01 -26.03
C VAL A 505 -25.27 30.37 -26.21
N VAL A 506 -25.39 29.10 -25.84
CA VAL A 506 -26.65 28.47 -25.37
C VAL A 506 -26.31 27.56 -24.19
N LEU A 507 -27.18 27.56 -23.17
CA LEU A 507 -27.10 26.73 -21.97
C LEU A 507 -27.03 25.23 -22.35
N VAL A 508 -25.88 24.58 -22.16
CA VAL A 508 -25.75 23.13 -22.37
C VAL A 508 -26.11 22.42 -21.06
N ALA A 509 -27.35 21.93 -20.99
CA ALA A 509 -27.64 20.78 -20.13
C ALA A 509 -26.95 19.57 -20.78
N SER A 510 -25.73 19.27 -20.33
CA SER A 510 -24.98 18.10 -20.76
C SER A 510 -25.66 16.85 -20.21
N VAL A 511 -26.51 16.22 -21.03
CA VAL A 511 -26.77 14.79 -20.87
C VAL A 511 -25.51 14.08 -21.36
N SER A 512 -24.54 13.96 -20.46
CA SER A 512 -23.44 13.02 -20.61
C SER A 512 -24.05 11.63 -20.74
N SER A 513 -23.86 10.99 -21.89
CA SER A 513 -23.80 9.53 -21.93
C SER A 513 -22.52 9.13 -21.19
N GLY A 514 -22.58 9.18 -19.87
CA GLY A 514 -21.50 8.71 -19.02
C GLY A 514 -21.33 7.22 -19.26
N VAL A 515 -20.14 6.83 -19.68
CA VAL A 515 -19.59 5.59 -19.12
C VAL A 515 -19.50 5.88 -17.64
N GLN A 516 -20.45 5.37 -16.87
CA GLN A 516 -20.49 5.56 -15.44
C GLN A 516 -19.33 4.73 -14.89
N GLN A 517 -18.24 5.42 -14.53
CA GLN A 517 -17.12 4.84 -13.79
C GLN A 517 -17.73 4.04 -12.63
N ALA A 518 -17.45 2.74 -12.57
CA ALA A 518 -18.07 1.86 -11.59
C ALA A 518 -17.74 2.38 -10.18
N SER A 519 -18.77 2.66 -9.39
CA SER A 519 -18.57 3.02 -7.98
C SER A 519 -18.00 1.82 -7.24
N ALA A 520 -17.11 2.08 -6.28
CA ALA A 520 -16.50 1.04 -5.43
C ALA A 520 -17.55 0.04 -4.90
N VAL A 521 -17.12 -1.22 -4.76
CA VAL A 521 -17.96 -2.34 -4.31
C VAL A 521 -18.72 -1.96 -3.03
N THR A 522 -20.04 -2.04 -3.08
CA THR A 522 -20.88 -1.70 -1.93
C THR A 522 -20.94 -2.89 -0.98
N VAL A 523 -20.44 -2.69 0.25
CA VAL A 523 -20.43 -3.70 1.31
C VAL A 523 -21.64 -3.53 2.24
N ALA A 524 -22.23 -4.65 2.69
CA ALA A 524 -23.24 -4.64 3.75
C ALA A 524 -22.70 -5.32 5.02
N GLY A 525 -22.54 -4.56 6.11
CA GLY A 525 -21.88 -5.06 7.32
C GLY A 525 -20.38 -5.18 7.08
N GLU A 526 -19.81 -6.35 7.37
CA GLU A 526 -18.42 -6.70 7.13
C GLU A 526 -18.30 -7.61 5.91
N LEU A 527 -17.20 -7.46 5.16
CA LEU A 527 -16.84 -8.31 4.04
C LEU A 527 -15.91 -9.41 4.58
N VAL A 528 -16.41 -10.65 4.63
CA VAL A 528 -15.73 -11.84 5.19
C VAL A 528 -14.94 -12.58 4.10
N VAL A 529 -15.43 -12.47 2.87
CA VAL A 529 -14.79 -13.04 1.68
C VAL A 529 -14.77 -11.98 0.59
N ASP A 530 -13.61 -11.78 -0.04
CA ASP A 530 -13.42 -11.00 -1.28
C ASP A 530 -12.33 -11.65 -2.13
N LEU A 531 -12.72 -12.69 -2.86
CA LEU A 531 -11.85 -13.47 -3.74
C LEU A 531 -11.96 -12.91 -5.16
N ARG A 532 -10.92 -12.29 -5.68
CA ARG A 532 -10.95 -11.61 -6.99
C ARG A 532 -10.34 -12.51 -8.06
N ALA A 533 -10.96 -12.57 -9.23
CA ALA A 533 -10.46 -13.30 -10.40
C ALA A 533 -9.03 -12.87 -10.76
N TYR A 534 -8.74 -11.59 -10.59
CA TYR A 534 -7.44 -10.99 -10.79
C TYR A 534 -6.29 -11.71 -10.06
N ASP A 535 -6.50 -12.10 -8.80
CA ASP A 535 -5.50 -12.69 -7.89
C ASP A 535 -5.13 -14.15 -8.22
N LEU A 536 -5.79 -14.73 -9.21
CA LEU A 536 -5.52 -16.09 -9.68
C LEU A 536 -4.44 -16.06 -10.77
N ASP A 537 -3.62 -17.10 -10.84
CA ASP A 537 -2.72 -17.37 -11.96
C ASP A 537 -2.65 -18.87 -12.24
N ALA A 538 -2.15 -19.24 -13.42
CA ALA A 538 -2.10 -20.64 -13.87
C ALA A 538 -1.35 -21.60 -12.90
N ASN A 539 -0.51 -21.05 -12.02
CA ASN A 539 0.26 -21.78 -11.00
C ASN A 539 -0.14 -21.41 -9.56
N SER A 540 -1.25 -20.68 -9.34
CA SER A 540 -1.66 -20.31 -7.98
C SER A 540 -1.98 -21.56 -7.16
N SER A 541 -1.38 -21.70 -5.99
CA SER A 541 -1.72 -22.73 -5.00
C SER A 541 -2.71 -22.25 -3.94
N THR A 542 -3.00 -20.94 -3.94
CA THR A 542 -3.84 -20.22 -2.97
C THR A 542 -4.59 -19.11 -3.70
N TRP A 543 -5.86 -18.90 -3.36
CA TRP A 543 -6.67 -17.76 -3.78
C TRP A 543 -6.78 -16.84 -2.57
N PHE A 544 -6.18 -15.66 -2.67
CA PHE A 544 -6.04 -14.76 -1.53
C PHE A 544 -7.36 -14.07 -1.20
N ASN A 545 -7.68 -13.98 0.09
CA ASN A 545 -8.88 -13.33 0.56
C ASN A 545 -8.58 -11.85 0.84
N ASN A 546 -9.10 -10.93 0.03
CA ASN A 546 -8.81 -9.49 0.15
C ASN A 546 -9.69 -8.81 1.22
N ASP A 547 -10.01 -9.51 2.31
CA ASP A 547 -10.93 -9.00 3.30
C ASP A 547 -10.27 -7.98 4.23
N GLN A 548 -10.82 -6.76 4.23
CA GLN A 548 -10.28 -5.61 4.94
C GLN A 548 -10.88 -5.44 6.35
N THR A 549 -11.54 -6.47 6.89
CA THR A 549 -12.34 -6.36 8.13
C THR A 549 -11.95 -7.41 9.18
N GLY A 550 -12.35 -7.20 10.44
CA GLY A 550 -11.87 -8.01 11.57
C GLY A 550 -12.43 -9.44 11.66
N ALA A 551 -13.28 -9.86 10.71
CA ALA A 551 -14.01 -11.12 10.72
C ALA A 551 -13.68 -11.97 9.48
N THR A 552 -12.43 -12.39 9.37
CA THR A 552 -11.90 -13.17 8.22
C THR A 552 -12.17 -14.67 8.31
N VAL A 553 -12.16 -15.35 7.15
CA VAL A 553 -11.94 -16.82 7.03
C VAL A 553 -10.54 -17.16 6.51
N GLY A 554 -9.74 -16.15 6.18
CA GLY A 554 -8.43 -16.23 5.54
C GLY A 554 -8.46 -16.87 4.15
N ASP A 555 -7.27 -17.10 3.61
CA ASP A 555 -7.09 -17.52 2.22
C ASP A 555 -7.71 -18.88 1.89
N PHE A 556 -8.03 -19.07 0.60
CA PHE A 556 -8.65 -20.28 0.09
C PHE A 556 -7.62 -21.15 -0.64
N LYS A 557 -7.62 -22.45 -0.35
CA LYS A 557 -6.74 -23.44 -1.00
C LYS A 557 -7.57 -24.56 -1.57
N LYS A 558 -7.05 -25.23 -2.60
CA LYS A 558 -7.70 -26.42 -3.17
C LYS A 558 -7.98 -27.44 -2.08
N LYS A 559 -9.21 -27.96 -2.04
CA LYS A 559 -9.54 -29.07 -1.14
C LYS A 559 -8.71 -30.29 -1.56
N GLY A 560 -7.89 -30.80 -0.63
CA GLY A 560 -6.88 -31.81 -0.93
C GLY A 560 -5.48 -31.19 -1.03
N ALA A 561 -4.69 -31.62 -2.01
CA ALA A 561 -3.34 -31.11 -2.26
C ALA A 561 -3.13 -30.75 -3.74
N GLY A 562 -2.18 -29.85 -3.99
CA GLY A 562 -1.84 -29.36 -5.33
C GLY A 562 -2.49 -28.01 -5.66
N ASP A 563 -2.16 -27.50 -6.84
CA ASP A 563 -2.47 -26.14 -7.25
C ASP A 563 -3.95 -25.95 -7.65
N LEU A 564 -4.37 -24.69 -7.64
CA LEU A 564 -5.68 -24.27 -8.12
C LEU A 564 -5.80 -24.51 -9.61
N ASN A 565 -6.99 -24.90 -10.05
CA ASN A 565 -7.26 -25.15 -11.47
C ASN A 565 -7.68 -23.82 -12.14
N VAL A 566 -6.72 -22.94 -12.42
CA VAL A 566 -7.00 -21.62 -12.98
C VAL A 566 -6.95 -21.64 -14.50
N VAL A 567 -7.92 -20.98 -15.13
CA VAL A 567 -7.93 -20.71 -16.58
C VAL A 567 -7.77 -19.20 -16.79
N SER A 568 -6.92 -18.81 -17.76
CA SER A 568 -6.53 -17.41 -18.00
C SER A 568 -7.56 -16.57 -18.76
N SER A 569 -8.55 -17.19 -19.42
CA SER A 569 -9.67 -16.51 -20.07
C SER A 569 -10.86 -17.47 -20.26
N VAL A 570 -12.07 -17.04 -19.92
CA VAL A 570 -13.31 -17.77 -20.22
C VAL A 570 -14.22 -16.90 -21.07
N ALA A 571 -14.51 -17.33 -22.30
CA ALA A 571 -15.28 -16.56 -23.29
C ALA A 571 -14.70 -15.14 -23.58
N GLY A 572 -13.38 -14.97 -23.50
CA GLY A 572 -12.73 -13.67 -23.67
C GLY A 572 -12.70 -12.80 -22.41
N VAL A 573 -13.29 -13.28 -21.31
CA VAL A 573 -13.47 -12.53 -20.06
C VAL A 573 -12.70 -13.23 -18.93
N GLY A 574 -11.68 -12.53 -18.42
CA GLY A 574 -11.04 -12.74 -17.11
C GLY A 574 -10.42 -14.11 -16.80
N LYS A 575 -9.55 -14.11 -15.78
CA LYS A 575 -9.08 -15.37 -15.18
C LYS A 575 -10.22 -15.98 -14.35
N ALA A 576 -10.25 -17.30 -14.17
CA ALA A 576 -11.29 -17.95 -13.37
C ALA A 576 -10.84 -19.29 -12.78
N LEU A 577 -11.43 -19.67 -11.64
CA LEU A 577 -11.31 -21.01 -11.09
C LEU A 577 -12.19 -21.98 -11.91
N TYR A 578 -11.57 -22.96 -12.55
CA TYR A 578 -12.24 -23.98 -13.37
C TYR A 578 -12.65 -25.20 -12.52
N LEU A 579 -13.95 -25.48 -12.56
CA LEU A 579 -14.64 -26.51 -11.79
C LEU A 579 -15.34 -27.47 -12.76
N PRO A 580 -14.64 -28.48 -13.29
CA PRO A 580 -15.26 -29.50 -14.13
C PRO A 580 -16.31 -30.30 -13.34
N LEU A 581 -17.29 -30.88 -14.06
CA LEU A 581 -18.06 -31.99 -13.51
C LEU A 581 -17.12 -33.15 -13.20
N ASP A 582 -16.84 -33.32 -11.92
CA ASP A 582 -16.05 -34.44 -11.44
C ASP A 582 -16.88 -35.72 -11.53
N ASP A 583 -16.31 -36.76 -12.16
CA ASP A 583 -16.82 -38.11 -11.99
C ASP A 583 -16.06 -38.76 -10.83
N ASN A 584 -16.81 -39.29 -9.85
CA ASN A 584 -16.26 -39.83 -8.61
C ASN A 584 -15.58 -41.19 -8.88
N THR A 585 -14.44 -41.17 -9.60
CA THR A 585 -13.79 -42.36 -10.19
C THR A 585 -12.38 -42.65 -9.66
N ASP A 586 -11.70 -41.70 -9.02
CA ASP A 586 -10.40 -41.91 -8.38
C ASP A 586 -10.50 -42.46 -6.95
N GLY A 587 -11.60 -42.17 -6.25
CA GLY A 587 -12.00 -42.81 -5.00
C GLY A 587 -11.28 -42.30 -3.74
N ASP A 588 -10.75 -41.08 -3.76
CA ASP A 588 -10.13 -40.45 -2.58
C ASP A 588 -11.13 -39.70 -1.68
N GLY A 589 -12.32 -39.38 -2.20
CA GLY A 589 -13.39 -38.66 -1.49
C GLY A 589 -13.28 -37.13 -1.52
N VAL A 590 -12.40 -36.58 -2.36
CA VAL A 590 -12.25 -35.14 -2.60
C VAL A 590 -13.16 -34.74 -3.78
N ILE A 591 -13.73 -33.53 -3.74
CA ILE A 591 -14.41 -32.94 -4.90
C ILE A 591 -13.39 -32.11 -5.69
N GLY A 592 -13.14 -32.53 -6.93
CA GLY A 592 -12.21 -31.93 -7.85
C GLY A 592 -12.28 -30.40 -7.91
N ASN A 593 -11.14 -29.77 -7.62
CA ASN A 593 -10.85 -28.35 -7.81
C ASN A 593 -11.67 -27.33 -6.99
N SER A 594 -12.60 -27.77 -6.13
CA SER A 594 -13.18 -26.89 -5.11
C SER A 594 -12.11 -26.31 -4.18
N VAL A 595 -12.32 -25.09 -3.69
CA VAL A 595 -11.39 -24.43 -2.75
C VAL A 595 -12.07 -24.17 -1.41
N VAL A 596 -11.31 -24.28 -0.33
CA VAL A 596 -11.75 -24.11 1.06
C VAL A 596 -10.88 -23.06 1.75
N SER A 597 -11.54 -22.22 2.55
CA SER A 597 -10.90 -21.23 3.41
C SER A 597 -10.00 -21.85 4.47
N SER A 598 -9.06 -21.05 4.98
CA SER A 598 -8.09 -21.46 6.00
C SER A 598 -8.69 -21.63 7.40
N SER A 599 -9.80 -20.95 7.69
CA SER A 599 -10.44 -20.85 9.00
C SER A 599 -11.96 -20.96 8.88
N SER A 600 -12.63 -21.44 9.94
CA SER A 600 -14.10 -21.54 9.96
C SER A 600 -14.76 -20.16 9.90
N THR A 601 -15.97 -20.10 9.35
CA THR A 601 -16.77 -18.87 9.30
C THR A 601 -16.95 -18.21 10.67
N PRO A 602 -16.86 -16.87 10.77
CA PRO A 602 -17.05 -16.15 12.03
C PRO A 602 -18.51 -16.20 12.51
N THR A 603 -18.72 -15.95 13.81
CA THR A 603 -20.04 -16.00 14.47
C THR A 603 -21.12 -15.09 13.85
N ALA A 604 -20.71 -14.07 13.10
CA ALA A 604 -21.62 -13.22 12.31
C ALA A 604 -22.32 -13.99 11.16
N LEU A 605 -21.70 -15.03 10.60
CA LEU A 605 -22.25 -15.87 9.53
C LEU A 605 -22.92 -17.16 10.03
N GLU A 606 -22.94 -17.39 11.34
CA GLU A 606 -23.59 -18.54 11.97
C GLU A 606 -25.11 -18.31 12.19
N GLY A 607 -25.77 -19.30 12.78
CA GLY A 607 -27.11 -19.21 13.34
C GLY A 607 -28.17 -18.75 12.34
N ASN A 608 -29.02 -17.81 12.77
CA ASN A 608 -30.07 -17.16 11.98
C ASN A 608 -29.71 -15.68 11.66
N SER A 609 -28.43 -15.33 11.67
CA SER A 609 -27.97 -13.95 11.42
C SER A 609 -28.28 -13.48 9.98
N SER A 610 -28.21 -12.18 9.74
CA SER A 610 -28.20 -11.64 8.37
C SER A 610 -26.96 -12.10 7.61
N ARG A 611 -27.02 -12.06 6.28
CA ARG A 611 -25.86 -12.25 5.38
C ARG A 611 -26.24 -12.00 3.92
N SER A 612 -25.25 -11.75 3.09
CA SER A 612 -25.37 -11.74 1.63
C SER A 612 -24.20 -12.47 0.99
N VAL A 613 -24.44 -13.09 -0.16
CA VAL A 613 -23.41 -13.77 -0.95
C VAL A 613 -23.60 -13.39 -2.40
N GLU A 614 -22.52 -13.06 -3.08
CA GLU A 614 -22.49 -12.85 -4.53
C GLU A 614 -21.28 -13.54 -5.17
N ALA A 615 -21.42 -13.93 -6.44
CA ALA A 615 -20.37 -14.55 -7.23
C ALA A 615 -20.60 -14.27 -8.73
N TRP A 616 -19.53 -14.18 -9.50
CA TRP A 616 -19.62 -14.33 -10.96
C TRP A 616 -19.43 -15.79 -11.34
N VAL A 617 -20.36 -16.33 -12.14
CA VAL A 617 -20.36 -17.74 -12.54
C VAL A 617 -20.57 -17.91 -14.03
N TYR A 618 -19.83 -18.84 -14.64
CA TYR A 618 -20.07 -19.34 -15.98
C TYR A 618 -20.46 -20.81 -15.86
N ALA A 619 -21.76 -21.09 -15.85
CA ALA A 619 -22.26 -22.47 -15.73
C ALA A 619 -22.20 -23.20 -17.08
N ASN A 620 -21.53 -24.37 -17.13
CA ASN A 620 -21.48 -25.19 -18.34
C ASN A 620 -22.81 -25.94 -18.57
N SER A 621 -23.50 -26.35 -17.50
CA SER A 621 -24.84 -26.95 -17.57
C SER A 621 -25.55 -26.89 -16.21
N LEU A 622 -26.89 -27.01 -16.22
CA LEU A 622 -27.69 -27.15 -15.00
C LEU A 622 -27.85 -28.64 -14.66
N SER A 623 -26.96 -29.18 -13.84
CA SER A 623 -26.98 -30.58 -13.42
C SER A 623 -27.03 -30.74 -11.90
N GLY A 624 -28.03 -31.48 -11.40
CA GLY A 624 -28.13 -31.88 -9.99
C GLY A 624 -28.25 -30.72 -8.99
N SER A 625 -27.72 -30.95 -7.80
CA SER A 625 -27.36 -29.88 -6.85
C SER A 625 -26.00 -29.33 -7.27
N SER A 626 -25.90 -28.03 -7.50
CA SER A 626 -24.66 -27.40 -7.96
C SER A 626 -24.47 -26.09 -7.21
N THR A 627 -23.33 -25.91 -6.55
CA THR A 627 -23.16 -24.90 -5.49
C THR A 627 -21.92 -24.04 -5.72
N PRO A 628 -22.06 -22.80 -6.21
CA PRO A 628 -20.94 -21.87 -6.31
C PRO A 628 -20.26 -21.57 -4.97
N VAL A 629 -21.02 -21.39 -3.88
CA VAL A 629 -20.49 -20.99 -2.57
C VAL A 629 -21.28 -21.65 -1.44
N GLY A 630 -20.63 -22.20 -0.40
CA GLY A 630 -21.35 -22.77 0.74
C GLY A 630 -20.53 -23.03 2.00
N TRP A 631 -21.21 -23.12 3.14
CA TRP A 631 -20.62 -23.49 4.45
C TRP A 631 -21.65 -24.14 5.38
N GLY A 632 -21.16 -24.72 6.47
CA GLY A 632 -21.95 -25.29 7.58
C GLY A 632 -22.30 -26.78 7.43
N HIS A 633 -22.73 -27.40 8.53
CA HIS A 633 -22.78 -28.84 8.68
C HIS A 633 -23.94 -29.58 7.98
N SER A 634 -23.82 -30.91 7.92
CA SER A 634 -24.72 -31.85 7.24
C SER A 634 -26.10 -32.09 7.88
N GLY A 635 -26.57 -31.20 8.76
CA GLY A 635 -27.84 -31.31 9.48
C GLY A 635 -28.93 -30.33 9.02
N ASN A 636 -30.16 -30.58 9.49
CA ASN A 636 -31.35 -29.81 9.13
C ASN A 636 -31.24 -28.35 9.59
N GLY A 637 -31.14 -27.41 8.66
CA GLY A 637 -30.95 -25.98 8.95
C GLY A 637 -29.51 -25.57 9.29
N GLN A 638 -28.54 -26.49 9.22
CA GLN A 638 -27.17 -26.25 9.72
C GLN A 638 -26.16 -25.74 8.68
N MET A 639 -26.58 -25.57 7.43
CA MET A 639 -25.77 -25.04 6.33
C MET A 639 -26.36 -23.78 5.72
N SER A 640 -25.53 -23.01 5.02
CA SER A 640 -25.93 -21.99 4.05
C SER A 640 -25.23 -22.32 2.73
N SER A 641 -25.96 -22.87 1.75
CA SER A 641 -25.42 -23.21 0.43
C SER A 641 -26.10 -22.38 -0.67
N PHE A 642 -25.31 -21.57 -1.37
CA PHE A 642 -25.71 -20.85 -2.59
C PHE A 642 -25.74 -21.85 -3.75
N ARG A 643 -26.92 -22.19 -4.25
CA ARG A 643 -27.11 -23.13 -5.35
C ARG A 643 -27.41 -22.41 -6.67
N TYR A 644 -27.00 -23.04 -7.76
CA TYR A 644 -27.26 -22.62 -9.13
C TYR A 644 -27.90 -23.78 -9.91
N THR A 645 -29.17 -24.05 -9.62
CA THR A 645 -29.91 -25.17 -10.24
C THR A 645 -31.39 -24.83 -10.42
N SER A 646 -32.03 -25.44 -11.43
CA SER A 646 -33.42 -25.17 -11.82
C SER A 646 -34.48 -25.74 -10.85
N ASN A 647 -34.07 -26.25 -9.68
CA ASN A 647 -34.98 -26.73 -8.65
C ASN A 647 -35.86 -25.58 -8.11
N SER A 648 -37.18 -25.72 -8.22
CA SER A 648 -38.13 -24.67 -7.80
C SER A 648 -38.23 -24.48 -6.29
N VAL A 649 -37.70 -25.41 -5.49
CA VAL A 649 -37.73 -25.38 -4.01
C VAL A 649 -36.38 -24.94 -3.44
N ASN A 650 -35.28 -25.56 -3.86
CA ASN A 650 -33.93 -25.33 -3.30
C ASN A 650 -32.88 -24.91 -4.35
N GLY A 651 -33.34 -24.30 -5.45
CA GLY A 651 -32.49 -23.94 -6.58
C GLY A 651 -31.47 -22.84 -6.32
N MET A 652 -31.73 -21.96 -5.34
CA MET A 652 -30.98 -20.72 -5.05
C MET A 652 -30.28 -20.78 -3.69
N PHE A 653 -31.01 -21.12 -2.64
CA PHE A 653 -30.47 -21.26 -1.29
C PHE A 653 -30.95 -22.58 -0.71
N SER A 654 -30.06 -23.29 -0.02
CA SER A 654 -30.45 -24.44 0.79
C SER A 654 -29.77 -24.43 2.16
N GLY A 655 -30.63 -24.50 3.18
CA GLY A 655 -30.34 -24.99 4.52
C GLY A 655 -30.97 -26.37 4.74
N TRP A 656 -31.07 -27.20 3.69
CA TRP A 656 -31.58 -28.58 3.64
C TRP A 656 -33.09 -28.79 3.90
N PHE A 657 -33.67 -28.06 4.87
CA PHE A 657 -35.13 -27.97 5.11
C PHE A 657 -35.63 -26.52 5.12
N ILE A 658 -34.70 -25.58 4.95
CA ILE A 658 -34.92 -24.13 4.87
C ILE A 658 -34.38 -23.73 3.51
N ASP A 659 -35.22 -23.83 2.51
CA ASP A 659 -34.83 -23.78 1.10
C ASP A 659 -35.54 -22.63 0.39
N ALA A 660 -34.85 -22.05 -0.60
CA ALA A 660 -35.43 -21.07 -1.50
C ALA A 660 -35.02 -21.35 -2.96
N GLY A 661 -35.98 -21.22 -3.87
CA GLY A 661 -35.81 -21.41 -5.30
C GLY A 661 -35.90 -20.10 -6.09
N TRP A 662 -35.45 -20.14 -7.34
CA TRP A 662 -35.40 -19.01 -8.29
C TRP A 662 -36.78 -18.59 -8.84
N GLY A 663 -37.88 -18.86 -8.14
CA GLY A 663 -39.23 -18.44 -8.55
C GLY A 663 -39.74 -19.06 -9.86
N GLY A 664 -39.07 -20.08 -10.39
CA GLY A 664 -39.38 -20.69 -11.69
C GLY A 664 -38.66 -20.06 -12.89
N ALA A 665 -37.66 -19.20 -12.66
CA ALA A 665 -36.81 -18.65 -13.71
C ALA A 665 -35.97 -19.72 -14.43
N THR A 666 -35.59 -19.43 -15.67
CA THR A 666 -34.58 -20.20 -16.41
C THR A 666 -33.22 -19.57 -16.11
N LEU A 667 -32.30 -20.36 -15.56
CA LEU A 667 -30.93 -19.91 -15.28
C LEU A 667 -30.09 -19.95 -16.56
N PRO A 668 -29.26 -18.92 -16.84
CA PRO A 668 -28.29 -18.95 -17.93
C PRO A 668 -27.27 -20.11 -17.86
N THR A 669 -26.72 -20.48 -19.01
CA THR A 669 -25.58 -21.40 -19.14
C THR A 669 -24.79 -21.05 -20.40
N GLY A 670 -23.46 -21.16 -20.37
CA GLY A 670 -22.62 -20.81 -21.53
C GLY A 670 -22.38 -19.30 -21.73
N GLN A 671 -22.55 -18.52 -20.66
CA GLN A 671 -22.29 -17.08 -20.57
C GLN A 671 -21.95 -16.73 -19.11
N TRP A 672 -21.27 -15.61 -18.90
CA TRP A 672 -21.02 -15.11 -17.55
C TRP A 672 -22.31 -14.57 -16.94
N THR A 673 -22.50 -14.83 -15.65
CA THR A 673 -23.71 -14.45 -14.90
C THR A 673 -23.31 -14.03 -13.50
N HIS A 674 -23.62 -12.80 -13.11
CA HIS A 674 -23.54 -12.39 -11.71
C HIS A 674 -24.74 -12.96 -10.97
N VAL A 675 -24.49 -13.64 -9.86
CA VAL A 675 -25.51 -14.26 -9.04
C VAL A 675 -25.35 -13.79 -7.62
N ALA A 676 -26.45 -13.38 -6.97
CA ALA A 676 -26.41 -13.04 -5.56
C ALA A 676 -27.66 -13.54 -4.81
N TRP A 677 -27.53 -13.72 -3.50
CA TRP A 677 -28.66 -13.73 -2.59
C TRP A 677 -28.38 -12.95 -1.31
N THR A 678 -29.45 -12.44 -0.72
CA THR A 678 -29.41 -11.74 0.57
C THR A 678 -30.43 -12.36 1.52
N TYR A 679 -30.09 -12.51 2.79
CA TYR A 679 -30.95 -13.04 3.84
C TYR A 679 -31.01 -12.08 5.03
N ASP A 680 -32.23 -11.70 5.43
CA ASP A 680 -32.51 -10.71 6.46
C ASP A 680 -32.89 -11.33 7.83
N GLY A 681 -32.64 -12.62 8.02
CA GLY A 681 -33.12 -13.38 9.18
C GLY A 681 -34.53 -13.98 9.01
N ALA A 682 -35.27 -13.63 7.95
CA ALA A 682 -36.63 -14.12 7.70
C ALA A 682 -36.88 -14.58 6.25
N SER A 683 -36.27 -13.94 5.25
CA SER A 683 -36.52 -14.16 3.83
C SER A 683 -35.21 -14.14 3.03
N VAL A 684 -35.11 -15.02 2.03
CA VAL A 684 -34.02 -14.97 1.02
C VAL A 684 -34.53 -14.23 -0.20
N ARG A 685 -33.75 -13.26 -0.68
CA ARG A 685 -33.97 -12.57 -1.97
C ARG A 685 -32.87 -12.99 -2.93
N GLY A 686 -33.24 -13.39 -4.15
CA GLY A 686 -32.33 -13.86 -5.19
C GLY A 686 -32.18 -12.88 -6.33
N PHE A 687 -30.96 -12.75 -6.82
CA PHE A 687 -30.59 -11.81 -7.87
C PHE A 687 -29.79 -12.50 -8.97
N ILE A 688 -30.03 -12.08 -10.21
CA ILE A 688 -29.24 -12.43 -11.39
C ILE A 688 -28.94 -11.13 -12.14
N ASN A 689 -27.68 -10.89 -12.48
CA ASN A 689 -27.20 -9.69 -13.20
C ASN A 689 -27.78 -8.40 -12.59
N GLY A 690 -27.58 -8.23 -11.27
CA GLY A 690 -28.10 -7.10 -10.49
C GLY A 690 -29.63 -7.10 -10.23
N GLN A 691 -30.43 -7.94 -10.92
CA GLN A 691 -31.88 -7.88 -10.86
C GLN A 691 -32.51 -8.80 -9.81
N LEU A 692 -33.41 -8.27 -8.98
CA LEU A 692 -34.21 -9.06 -8.04
C LEU A 692 -35.19 -9.98 -8.79
N LEU A 693 -35.01 -11.29 -8.64
CA LEU A 693 -35.74 -12.33 -9.37
C LEU A 693 -36.72 -13.10 -8.48
N SER A 694 -36.37 -13.36 -7.23
CA SER A 694 -37.17 -14.16 -6.30
C SER A 694 -37.10 -13.60 -4.87
N THR A 695 -38.15 -13.81 -4.09
CA THR A 695 -38.18 -13.54 -2.64
C THR A 695 -38.97 -14.64 -1.96
N VAL A 696 -38.31 -15.42 -1.09
CA VAL A 696 -38.89 -16.57 -0.41
C VAL A 696 -38.82 -16.35 1.09
N SER A 697 -39.98 -16.35 1.75
CA SER A 697 -40.07 -16.26 3.21
C SER A 697 -39.86 -17.62 3.85
N LEU A 698 -38.83 -17.73 4.68
CA LEU A 698 -38.42 -18.97 5.35
C LEU A 698 -39.12 -19.19 6.70
N THR A 699 -39.85 -18.20 7.20
CA THR A 699 -40.53 -18.23 8.52
C THR A 699 -41.70 -19.22 8.61
N SER A 700 -41.98 -19.99 7.55
CA SER A 700 -43.07 -20.95 7.49
C SER A 700 -42.73 -22.33 8.07
N ASN A 701 -41.44 -22.67 8.21
CA ASN A 701 -41.00 -23.96 8.75
C ASN A 701 -40.46 -23.83 10.18
N THR A 702 -41.35 -23.92 11.17
CA THR A 702 -40.99 -23.81 12.60
C THR A 702 -40.33 -25.07 13.18
N ASN A 703 -40.23 -26.17 12.41
CA ASN A 703 -39.69 -27.44 12.91
C ASN A 703 -38.15 -27.53 12.79
N TYR A 704 -37.55 -26.76 11.87
CA TYR A 704 -36.12 -26.76 11.59
C TYR A 704 -35.64 -25.31 11.36
N PRO A 705 -35.39 -24.50 12.40
CA PRO A 705 -34.90 -23.14 12.23
C PRO A 705 -33.51 -23.12 11.58
N LEU A 706 -33.18 -22.05 10.84
CA LEU A 706 -31.84 -21.86 10.33
C LEU A 706 -30.87 -21.66 11.51
N THR A 707 -29.94 -22.59 11.63
CA THR A 707 -28.98 -22.72 12.73
C THR A 707 -27.61 -23.05 12.13
N THR A 708 -27.20 -22.26 11.14
CA THR A 708 -25.95 -22.47 10.41
C THR A 708 -24.79 -22.60 11.39
N GLN A 709 -24.03 -23.69 11.27
CA GLN A 709 -22.89 -23.97 12.15
C GLN A 709 -21.61 -23.36 11.58
N ASP A 710 -20.62 -23.16 12.43
CA ASP A 710 -19.25 -22.86 12.03
C ASP A 710 -18.68 -24.03 11.21
N ASP A 711 -18.09 -23.73 10.06
CA ASP A 711 -17.36 -24.66 9.19
C ASP A 711 -16.50 -23.83 8.24
N LEU A 712 -15.60 -24.48 7.50
CA LEU A 712 -14.87 -23.84 6.40
C LEU A 712 -15.86 -23.37 5.32
N LEU A 713 -15.68 -22.14 4.85
CA LEU A 713 -16.35 -21.64 3.65
C LEU A 713 -15.69 -22.23 2.41
N VAL A 714 -16.53 -22.63 1.46
CA VAL A 714 -16.16 -23.38 0.25
C VAL A 714 -16.59 -22.59 -0.98
N VAL A 715 -15.74 -22.56 -2.01
CA VAL A 715 -16.08 -22.12 -3.36
C VAL A 715 -15.98 -23.30 -4.34
N GLY A 716 -17.00 -23.45 -5.17
CA GLY A 716 -17.13 -24.52 -6.17
C GLY A 716 -17.74 -25.82 -5.67
N ALA A 717 -18.19 -25.90 -4.42
CA ALA A 717 -18.96 -27.02 -3.89
C ALA A 717 -19.83 -26.59 -2.69
N GLY A 718 -20.71 -27.49 -2.25
CA GLY A 718 -21.43 -27.35 -0.99
C GLY A 718 -20.57 -27.62 0.24
N ARG A 719 -21.23 -27.66 1.41
CA ARG A 719 -20.64 -27.85 2.75
C ARG A 719 -19.31 -28.63 2.79
N SER A 720 -18.31 -28.02 3.42
CA SER A 720 -16.95 -28.58 3.61
C SER A 720 -16.29 -29.14 2.32
N GLY A 721 -16.81 -28.81 1.12
CA GLY A 721 -16.42 -29.34 -0.19
C GLY A 721 -16.74 -30.83 -0.38
N GLU A 722 -17.77 -31.37 0.27
CA GLU A 722 -18.10 -32.81 0.24
C GLU A 722 -19.23 -33.23 -0.70
N THR A 723 -20.10 -32.29 -1.08
CA THR A 723 -21.26 -32.58 -1.96
C THR A 723 -21.57 -31.40 -2.87
N ASP A 724 -22.37 -31.63 -3.92
CA ASP A 724 -23.04 -30.59 -4.71
C ASP A 724 -22.10 -29.63 -5.47
N SER A 725 -21.10 -30.18 -6.16
CA SER A 725 -20.08 -29.47 -6.95
C SER A 725 -20.67 -28.49 -7.98
N PHE A 726 -19.99 -27.36 -8.17
CA PHE A 726 -20.29 -26.46 -9.28
C PHE A 726 -19.75 -27.00 -10.61
N ASN A 727 -20.52 -26.86 -11.70
CA ASN A 727 -20.07 -27.22 -13.05
C ASN A 727 -19.87 -25.96 -13.89
N GLY A 728 -18.64 -25.48 -13.99
CA GLY A 728 -18.39 -24.21 -14.66
C GLY A 728 -17.07 -23.58 -14.29
N TYR A 729 -17.10 -22.25 -14.30
CA TYR A 729 -16.03 -21.39 -13.85
C TYR A 729 -16.58 -20.39 -12.84
N ILE A 730 -15.79 -20.03 -11.84
CA ILE A 730 -16.15 -19.01 -10.85
C ILE A 730 -15.08 -17.92 -10.86
N ALA A 731 -15.56 -16.69 -10.86
CA ALA A 731 -14.82 -15.46 -10.66
C ALA A 731 -15.47 -14.67 -9.50
N ASP A 732 -14.72 -13.75 -8.90
CA ASP A 732 -15.23 -12.70 -8.01
C ASP A 732 -16.30 -13.14 -7.00
N VAL A 733 -15.86 -13.75 -5.89
CA VAL A 733 -16.75 -14.23 -4.82
C VAL A 733 -16.70 -13.30 -3.61
N ARG A 734 -17.87 -12.83 -3.17
CA ARG A 734 -18.01 -11.94 -2.01
C ARG A 734 -19.05 -12.45 -1.01
N VAL A 735 -18.71 -12.38 0.28
CA VAL A 735 -19.59 -12.81 1.39
C VAL A 735 -19.64 -11.72 2.44
N HIS A 736 -20.85 -11.29 2.78
CA HIS A 736 -21.14 -10.14 3.64
C HIS A 736 -21.91 -10.58 4.88
N THR A 737 -21.62 -10.01 6.05
CA THR A 737 -22.38 -10.25 7.30
C THR A 737 -23.73 -9.51 7.34
N GLY A 738 -23.90 -8.48 6.50
CA GLY A 738 -25.13 -7.69 6.37
C GLY A 738 -25.99 -8.07 5.16
N VAL A 739 -27.06 -7.29 4.99
CA VAL A 739 -28.05 -7.47 3.91
C VAL A 739 -27.82 -6.41 2.82
N LEU A 740 -27.34 -6.81 1.64
CA LEU A 740 -27.21 -5.88 0.51
C LEU A 740 -28.59 -5.34 0.09
N SER A 741 -28.64 -4.07 -0.31
CA SER A 741 -29.82 -3.51 -0.94
C SER A 741 -29.89 -3.91 -2.42
N PRO A 742 -31.08 -3.93 -3.07
CA PRO A 742 -31.15 -4.18 -4.51
C PRO A 742 -30.31 -3.22 -5.35
N ALA A 743 -30.13 -1.97 -4.90
CA ALA A 743 -29.26 -1.00 -5.56
C ALA A 743 -27.76 -1.32 -5.36
N ALA A 744 -27.38 -1.86 -4.20
CA ALA A 744 -26.02 -2.33 -3.93
C ALA A 744 -25.66 -3.55 -4.81
N VAL A 745 -26.57 -4.53 -4.91
CA VAL A 745 -26.36 -5.69 -5.80
C VAL A 745 -26.28 -5.25 -7.27
N ALA A 746 -27.07 -4.27 -7.69
CA ALA A 746 -26.98 -3.70 -9.04
C ALA A 746 -25.67 -2.91 -9.28
N ASN A 747 -25.15 -2.20 -8.27
CA ASN A 747 -23.83 -1.55 -8.34
C ASN A 747 -22.71 -2.58 -8.47
N ASN A 748 -22.72 -3.61 -7.63
CA ASN A 748 -21.68 -4.65 -7.61
C ASN A 748 -21.72 -5.52 -8.87
N PHE A 749 -22.87 -5.68 -9.51
CA PHE A 749 -22.96 -6.24 -10.87
C PHE A 749 -22.34 -5.32 -11.92
N GLY A 750 -22.63 -4.01 -11.87
CA GLY A 750 -22.12 -3.02 -12.83
C GLY A 750 -20.61 -2.79 -12.79
N GLU A 751 -19.94 -3.31 -11.76
CA GLU A 751 -18.49 -3.34 -11.61
C GLU A 751 -17.83 -4.36 -12.58
N GLY A 752 -18.53 -5.44 -12.92
CA GLY A 752 -18.04 -6.48 -13.82
C GLY A 752 -17.27 -7.58 -13.09
N ILE A 753 -16.46 -8.33 -13.85
CA ILE A 753 -15.41 -9.21 -13.30
C ILE A 753 -14.10 -8.41 -13.25
N LEU A 754 -13.43 -8.43 -12.10
CA LEU A 754 -12.13 -7.81 -11.87
C LEU A 754 -11.05 -8.49 -12.72
N VAL A 755 -10.82 -7.93 -13.91
CA VAL A 755 -9.70 -8.22 -14.80
C VAL A 755 -8.50 -7.28 -14.59
N GLY A 756 -8.65 -6.30 -13.70
CA GLY A 756 -7.64 -5.31 -13.31
C GLY A 756 -8.29 -4.13 -12.57
N PRO A 757 -7.50 -3.15 -12.07
CA PRO A 757 -8.00 -2.06 -11.22
C PRO A 757 -9.05 -1.15 -11.87
N SER A 758 -9.14 -1.15 -13.20
CA SER A 758 -10.02 -0.28 -13.98
C SER A 758 -11.26 -0.98 -14.55
N GLY A 759 -11.56 -2.23 -14.16
CA GLY A 759 -12.79 -2.95 -14.55
C GLY A 759 -13.04 -2.98 -16.06
N VAL A 760 -12.11 -3.51 -16.85
CA VAL A 760 -12.21 -3.47 -18.32
C VAL A 760 -13.32 -4.37 -18.84
N GLY A 761 -14.17 -3.79 -19.68
CA GLY A 761 -15.28 -4.40 -20.41
C GLY A 761 -15.05 -5.85 -20.86
N GLY A 762 -15.89 -6.76 -20.34
CA GLY A 762 -16.02 -8.13 -20.81
C GLY A 762 -17.30 -8.35 -21.62
N ASP A 763 -17.23 -9.24 -22.61
CA ASP A 763 -18.40 -9.78 -23.33
C ASP A 763 -19.07 -10.82 -22.42
N TYR A 764 -19.85 -10.33 -21.44
CA TYR A 764 -20.51 -11.18 -20.46
C TYR A 764 -21.72 -11.91 -21.07
N ASN A 765 -22.33 -11.36 -22.11
CA ASN A 765 -23.50 -11.92 -22.76
C ASN A 765 -23.18 -12.93 -23.88
N ASN A 766 -21.91 -13.00 -24.32
CA ASN A 766 -21.38 -13.87 -25.38
C ASN A 766 -21.96 -13.57 -26.78
N ASP A 767 -22.23 -12.29 -27.08
CA ASP A 767 -22.72 -11.80 -28.39
C ASP A 767 -21.61 -11.48 -29.40
N GLY A 768 -20.36 -11.41 -28.94
CA GLY A 768 -19.17 -11.12 -29.73
C GLY A 768 -18.72 -9.66 -29.70
N ALA A 769 -19.31 -8.80 -28.88
CA ALA A 769 -18.94 -7.39 -28.77
C ALA A 769 -19.07 -6.82 -27.35
N VAL A 770 -17.95 -6.42 -26.75
CA VAL A 770 -17.94 -5.66 -25.48
C VAL A 770 -18.72 -4.34 -25.64
N ASN A 771 -19.88 -4.23 -25.02
CA ASN A 771 -20.78 -3.10 -25.19
C ASN A 771 -21.68 -2.83 -23.95
N ALA A 772 -22.52 -1.80 -24.01
CA ALA A 772 -23.39 -1.46 -22.88
C ALA A 772 -24.37 -2.59 -22.50
N ALA A 773 -24.74 -3.47 -23.44
CA ALA A 773 -25.59 -4.64 -23.18
C ALA A 773 -24.96 -5.68 -22.25
N ASP A 774 -23.64 -5.68 -22.07
CA ASP A 774 -22.97 -6.52 -21.07
C ASP A 774 -23.25 -6.06 -19.62
N TYR A 775 -23.57 -4.78 -19.48
CA TYR A 775 -23.82 -4.10 -18.21
C TYR A 775 -25.28 -3.68 -18.01
N THR A 776 -26.16 -3.91 -18.99
CA THR A 776 -27.59 -3.56 -18.92
C THR A 776 -28.50 -4.77 -19.08
N VAL A 777 -29.45 -4.87 -18.15
CA VAL A 777 -30.77 -5.56 -18.19
C VAL A 777 -31.24 -6.08 -19.55
#